data_AF-A0A2V6TR90-F1
#
_entry.id   AF-A0A2V6TR90-F1
#
_cell.length_a   1.000
_cell.length_b   1.000
_cell.length_c   1.000
_cell.angle_alpha   90.00
_cell.angle_beta   90.00
_cell.angle_gamma   90.00
#
_symmetry.space_group_name_H-M   'P 1'
#
loop_
_entity.id
_entity.type
_entity.pdbx_description
1 polymer ?
#
loop_
_entity_poly.entity_id
_entity_poly.type
_entity_poly.pdbx_seq_one_letter_code
_entity_poly.pdbx_strand_id
1 'polypeptide(L)'
;MLKPTIRSGVIALVAFLLAACSGGSRVDLEVKARVDGQPAAEAQVAVDGRPLGVTDSQGVFNKVLHRKAGTEVEVVVTKDLAGHRLEPWKTAFVVRLPRNLTEAKYTFDADLRATRLLTLAATDNGAPVADATVKVNDKEVGKTDARGELVYEYKSVPKAGLTVTVSKTGYATWHKMAEIEPGRRLEAALSRRTLVNVTALTEQYGLASGVAGVAVTIDDRSVGQTDERGVFTFSHDGVPGKKVRLALSAPGYVPAEWKTVVTLEGQVGIYRYFAPTTPRQIRVGVHRVSGNTLGADLRDVAAQTETAISEQLFKYPVFLEVPRAELEAEVKRAKLGIDRITTKGWQDTPLRKTVDMIVVGSVAKDDKGLVIETKLYTANGRLVLSQVTRARDTGGIAGAAREMAANVMERFPFEGTVVAVEGGSYRVNIGKPYRISRGTELILTAATRGEAGKTTGYRETGRLKVKRSEDAGALAEAEDVKKGEGVKVGDRVVRRVYREGEEERGRSHVRLSAKGGLAPDVAPLPRVNVYLNNEWVGSTGNDGKAEVPLRLGKSYALLLYRHGYQAVNEKIKVEKNGDRREFVLAVNNASFRVDSDPSSAAVFVDGDQLGKTPILEGKPVGLGFHTVKLAVGEDYRDWEEVVEFDKKVEDRTGDRKIALHKDYLKLGERAAQKGDINGAIQAYGSTDPKHPDYSEAHHRLAQLYLDEKNDYDAAIREFESVLSLPQNQQLTSKRFAVAFTNLGHAYYEKGNTLIEKDREAAARLFAKAIQNLQTAKQNTRFFPSAHYDAALHNTYFYLALSYHKLYLVTRKDTIAHNANLAWREYFDFFPKSLEGDPAFVQSREAAQKYWAQIKDQS
;
A
#
# COMPACT_ATOMS: atom_id res chain seq x y z
N MET A 1 34.18 34.46 25.36
CA MET A 1 34.78 33.73 26.50
C MET A 1 35.24 32.38 25.94
N LEU A 2 36.50 31.96 25.86
CA LEU A 2 37.77 32.35 26.46
C LEU A 2 38.83 32.59 25.35
N LYS A 3 39.76 33.53 25.58
CA LYS A 3 41.13 33.62 25.01
C LYS A 3 42.08 32.74 25.87
N PRO A 4 43.39 32.53 25.60
CA PRO A 4 44.35 33.24 24.72
C PRO A 4 45.25 32.24 23.92
N THR A 5 46.32 32.56 23.16
CA THR A 5 47.49 33.39 23.49
C THR A 5 48.39 33.60 22.27
N ILE A 6 48.83 34.85 22.12
CA ILE A 6 49.94 35.32 21.28
C ILE A 6 51.26 35.01 21.99
N ARG A 7 52.32 34.64 21.25
CA ARG A 7 53.70 34.98 21.63
C ARG A 7 54.54 35.34 20.41
N SER A 8 54.73 36.64 20.23
CA SER A 8 55.84 37.23 19.49
C SER A 8 57.12 37.09 20.31
N GLY A 9 58.21 36.66 19.67
CA GLY A 9 59.56 36.67 20.24
C GLY A 9 60.52 37.26 19.21
N VAL A 10 61.01 38.46 19.50
CA VAL A 10 62.14 39.11 18.82
C VAL A 10 63.43 38.57 19.43
N ILE A 11 64.38 38.12 18.60
CA ILE A 11 65.81 38.07 18.96
C ILE A 11 66.60 38.64 17.78
N ALA A 12 67.46 39.60 18.12
CA ALA A 12 68.33 40.34 17.23
C ALA A 12 69.69 39.64 17.02
N LEU A 13 70.30 39.94 15.86
CA LEU A 13 71.73 40.10 15.55
C LEU A 13 72.78 39.10 16.10
N VAL A 14 73.62 38.54 15.21
CA VAL A 14 75.01 38.97 14.98
C VAL A 14 75.64 38.07 13.89
N ALA A 15 76.48 38.71 13.07
CA ALA A 15 77.18 38.18 11.91
C ALA A 15 78.25 37.11 12.21
N PHE A 16 78.50 36.25 11.22
CA PHE A 16 79.84 35.73 10.96
C PHE A 16 80.11 35.75 9.46
N LEU A 17 81.06 36.60 9.08
CA LEU A 17 81.77 36.55 7.80
C LEU A 17 82.72 35.36 7.84
N LEU A 18 82.72 34.53 6.80
CA LEU A 18 83.93 33.85 6.31
C LEU A 18 83.73 33.52 4.83
N ALA A 19 84.67 34.02 4.04
CA ALA A 19 84.71 33.94 2.60
C ALA A 19 85.01 32.52 2.09
N ALA A 20 84.74 32.37 0.79
CA ALA A 20 85.51 31.62 -0.21
C ALA A 20 84.83 30.42 -0.87
N CYS A 21 85.08 30.36 -2.19
CA CYS A 21 84.93 29.24 -3.12
C CYS A 21 83.56 29.06 -3.80
N SER A 22 83.39 29.87 -4.85
CA SER A 22 82.86 29.44 -6.15
C SER A 22 83.23 27.97 -6.46
N GLY A 23 82.23 27.07 -6.44
CA GLY A 23 82.43 25.66 -6.75
C GLY A 23 81.13 24.89 -7.02
N GLY A 24 80.07 25.57 -7.44
CA GLY A 24 78.84 24.92 -7.90
C GLY A 24 78.87 24.78 -9.41
N SER A 25 78.64 23.57 -9.92
CA SER A 25 78.51 23.34 -11.36
C SER A 25 77.26 24.00 -11.89
N ARG A 26 77.32 24.45 -13.15
CA ARG A 26 76.20 25.14 -13.79
C ARG A 26 75.11 24.13 -14.14
N VAL A 27 73.87 24.41 -13.77
CA VAL A 27 72.71 23.57 -14.06
C VAL A 27 71.67 24.41 -14.78
N ASP A 28 71.43 24.13 -16.05
CA ASP A 28 70.40 24.80 -16.84
C ASP A 28 69.08 24.05 -16.64
N LEU A 29 68.14 24.68 -15.91
CA LEU A 29 66.81 24.14 -15.63
C LEU A 29 65.79 24.74 -16.60
N GLU A 30 65.10 23.87 -17.34
CA GLU A 30 63.96 24.20 -18.21
C GLU A 30 62.71 23.51 -17.67
N VAL A 31 61.64 24.27 -17.46
CA VAL A 31 60.33 23.75 -17.02
C VAL A 31 59.27 24.20 -18.01
N LYS A 32 58.50 23.25 -18.54
CA LYS A 32 57.37 23.49 -19.46
C LYS A 32 56.08 23.23 -18.70
N ALA A 33 55.46 24.29 -18.18
CA ALA A 33 54.19 24.19 -17.47
C ALA A 33 53.01 24.13 -18.44
N ARG A 34 52.07 23.24 -18.15
CA ARG A 34 50.81 23.09 -18.89
C ARG A 34 49.63 23.00 -17.94
N VAL A 35 48.46 23.40 -18.39
CA VAL A 35 47.17 23.11 -17.73
C VAL A 35 46.32 22.38 -18.73
N ASP A 36 45.90 21.15 -18.39
CA ASP A 36 45.19 20.24 -19.29
C ASP A 36 45.87 20.15 -20.68
N GLY A 37 47.20 20.07 -20.71
CA GLY A 37 48.00 19.93 -21.93
C GLY A 37 48.26 21.21 -22.75
N GLN A 38 47.67 22.35 -22.39
CA GLN A 38 47.92 23.65 -23.03
C GLN A 38 49.00 24.46 -22.29
N PRO A 39 49.84 25.24 -22.99
CA PRO A 39 50.84 26.11 -22.37
C PRO A 39 50.28 26.97 -21.24
N ALA A 40 50.86 26.86 -20.05
CA ALA A 40 50.41 27.61 -18.88
C ALA A 40 51.36 28.77 -18.61
N ALA A 41 51.03 29.95 -19.13
CA ALA A 41 51.76 31.18 -18.84
C ALA A 41 51.59 31.59 -17.36
N GLU A 42 52.56 32.29 -16.80
CA GLU A 42 52.55 32.80 -15.42
C GLU A 42 52.43 31.72 -14.33
N ALA A 43 52.75 30.45 -14.65
CA ALA A 43 52.86 29.41 -13.64
C ALA A 43 54.14 29.65 -12.82
N GLN A 44 54.01 29.72 -11.51
CA GLN A 44 55.11 29.96 -10.60
C GLN A 44 55.98 28.72 -10.49
N VAL A 45 57.28 28.87 -10.72
CA VAL A 45 58.29 27.82 -10.56
C VAL A 45 59.14 28.13 -9.33
N ALA A 46 59.11 27.23 -8.36
CA ALA A 46 59.93 27.27 -7.15
C ALA A 46 60.94 26.12 -7.15
N VAL A 47 62.13 26.39 -6.64
CA VAL A 47 63.20 25.39 -6.47
C VAL A 47 63.67 25.40 -5.03
N ASP A 48 63.76 24.21 -4.42
CA ASP A 48 64.13 24.02 -3.00
C ASP A 48 63.28 24.92 -2.05
N GLY A 49 61.98 25.01 -2.34
CA GLY A 49 61.03 25.85 -1.59
C GLY A 49 61.11 27.36 -1.85
N ARG A 50 61.98 27.84 -2.76
CA ARG A 50 62.13 29.27 -3.08
C ARG A 50 61.58 29.60 -4.48
N PRO A 51 60.66 30.58 -4.63
CA PRO A 51 60.21 31.04 -5.94
C PRO A 51 61.37 31.60 -6.77
N LEU A 52 61.54 31.10 -8.00
CA LEU A 52 62.59 31.58 -8.91
C LEU A 52 62.06 32.40 -10.08
N GLY A 53 60.77 32.26 -10.40
CA GLY A 53 60.09 33.07 -11.41
C GLY A 53 58.81 32.42 -11.89
N VAL A 54 58.33 32.87 -13.04
CA VAL A 54 57.11 32.36 -13.68
C VAL A 54 57.39 31.96 -15.11
N THR A 55 56.60 31.04 -15.65
CA THR A 55 56.64 30.66 -17.06
C THR A 55 56.19 31.80 -17.98
N ASP A 56 56.76 31.85 -19.18
CA ASP A 56 56.42 32.81 -20.24
C ASP A 56 55.10 32.47 -20.94
N SER A 57 54.75 33.22 -22.00
CA SER A 57 53.52 33.01 -22.79
C SER A 57 53.43 31.65 -23.48
N GLN A 58 54.55 30.95 -23.65
CA GLN A 58 54.62 29.59 -24.19
C GLN A 58 54.66 28.52 -23.07
N GLY A 59 54.45 28.93 -21.81
CA GLY A 59 54.48 28.04 -20.67
C GLY A 59 55.88 27.57 -20.29
N VAL A 60 56.94 28.24 -20.76
CA VAL A 60 58.33 27.82 -20.54
C VAL A 60 59.01 28.71 -19.51
N PHE A 61 59.76 28.10 -18.60
CA PHE A 61 60.63 28.78 -17.65
C PHE A 61 62.06 28.23 -17.78
N ASN A 62 63.03 29.13 -17.98
CA ASN A 62 64.43 28.78 -18.09
C ASN A 62 65.25 29.51 -17.03
N LYS A 63 66.08 28.79 -16.28
CA LYS A 63 66.98 29.40 -15.29
C LYS A 63 68.28 28.62 -15.14
N VAL A 64 69.37 29.36 -15.04
CA VAL A 64 70.67 28.81 -14.66
C VAL A 64 70.76 28.76 -13.14
N LEU A 65 71.07 27.59 -12.61
CA LEU A 65 71.31 27.32 -11.20
C LEU A 65 72.79 26.96 -11.00
N HIS A 66 73.32 27.24 -9.82
CA HIS A 66 74.62 26.74 -9.40
C HIS A 66 74.43 25.77 -8.24
N ARG A 67 74.75 24.50 -8.48
CA ARG A 67 74.58 23.40 -7.51
C ARG A 67 75.75 22.43 -7.58
N LYS A 68 76.14 21.86 -6.44
CA LYS A 68 77.21 20.85 -6.40
C LYS A 68 76.70 19.53 -6.97
N ALA A 69 77.56 18.79 -7.67
CA ALA A 69 77.24 17.43 -8.09
C ALA A 69 76.86 16.57 -6.86
N GLY A 70 75.84 15.73 -7.01
CA GLY A 70 75.28 14.91 -5.94
C GLY A 70 74.21 15.63 -5.09
N THR A 71 73.96 16.92 -5.28
CA THR A 71 72.88 17.64 -4.57
C THR A 71 71.52 17.29 -5.17
N GLU A 72 70.55 16.96 -4.35
CA GLU A 72 69.14 16.84 -4.76
C GLU A 72 68.48 18.22 -4.84
N VAL A 73 67.69 18.44 -5.88
CA VAL A 73 67.02 19.71 -6.17
C VAL A 73 65.53 19.43 -6.35
N GLU A 74 64.69 20.05 -5.53
CA GLU A 74 63.23 19.95 -5.66
C GLU A 74 62.72 21.07 -6.58
N VAL A 75 61.81 20.74 -7.50
CA VAL A 75 61.13 21.71 -8.38
C VAL A 75 59.62 21.58 -8.17
N VAL A 76 58.97 22.70 -7.87
CA VAL A 76 57.52 22.80 -7.67
C VAL A 76 56.96 23.84 -8.64
N VAL A 77 55.88 23.47 -9.32
CA VAL A 77 55.13 24.36 -10.22
C VAL A 77 53.71 24.53 -9.69
N THR A 78 53.30 25.78 -9.50
CA THR A 78 51.95 26.15 -9.06
C THR A 78 51.32 27.17 -9.98
N LYS A 79 50.00 27.12 -10.15
CA LYS A 79 49.26 28.14 -10.88
C LYS A 79 47.91 28.35 -10.21
N ASP A 80 47.58 29.61 -9.95
CA ASP A 80 46.25 30.01 -9.57
C ASP A 80 45.45 30.33 -10.84
N LEU A 81 44.27 29.74 -10.96
CA LEU A 81 43.38 29.93 -12.10
C LEU A 81 41.95 30.06 -11.59
N ALA A 82 41.30 31.19 -11.89
CA ALA A 82 39.93 31.46 -11.43
C ALA A 82 38.97 30.35 -11.89
N GLY A 83 38.08 29.93 -11.00
CA GLY A 83 37.09 28.86 -11.28
C GLY A 83 37.67 27.45 -11.36
N HIS A 84 38.97 27.28 -11.08
CA HIS A 84 39.67 26.00 -11.11
C HIS A 84 40.39 25.73 -9.80
N ARG A 85 40.58 24.45 -9.51
CA ARG A 85 41.51 23.95 -8.50
C ARG A 85 42.56 23.12 -9.20
N LEU A 86 43.81 23.55 -9.02
CA LEU A 86 45.00 22.94 -9.60
C LEU A 86 45.86 22.39 -8.47
N GLU A 87 46.27 21.13 -8.57
CA GLU A 87 47.24 20.57 -7.64
C GLU A 87 48.66 20.99 -8.06
N PRO A 88 49.54 21.37 -7.11
CA PRO A 88 50.93 21.68 -7.42
C PRO A 88 51.63 20.49 -8.08
N TRP A 89 52.34 20.73 -9.18
CA TRP A 89 53.21 19.72 -9.77
C TRP A 89 54.56 19.75 -9.05
N LYS A 90 55.11 18.58 -8.68
CA LYS A 90 56.36 18.48 -7.93
C LYS A 90 57.25 17.39 -8.50
N THR A 91 58.56 17.64 -8.55
CA THR A 91 59.58 16.64 -8.84
C THR A 91 60.86 16.94 -8.07
N ALA A 92 61.76 15.97 -7.97
CA ALA A 92 63.12 16.18 -7.49
C ALA A 92 64.12 15.46 -8.39
N PHE A 93 65.32 16.01 -8.51
CA PHE A 93 66.41 15.38 -9.25
C PHE A 93 67.76 15.61 -8.58
N VAL A 94 68.67 14.66 -8.74
CA VAL A 94 70.05 14.78 -8.26
C VAL A 94 70.93 15.32 -9.38
N VAL A 95 71.72 16.36 -9.08
CA VAL A 95 72.65 16.99 -10.02
C VAL A 95 73.76 16.00 -10.38
N ARG A 96 73.83 15.61 -11.65
CA ARG A 96 74.83 14.70 -12.21
C ARG A 96 75.55 15.40 -13.37
N LEU A 97 76.88 15.35 -13.36
CA LEU A 97 77.70 15.93 -14.42
C LEU A 97 78.17 14.84 -15.38
N PRO A 98 78.01 15.01 -16.70
CA PRO A 98 78.65 14.16 -17.69
C PRO A 98 80.17 14.24 -17.56
N ARG A 99 80.90 13.14 -17.77
CA ARG A 99 82.37 13.13 -17.73
C ARG A 99 82.92 14.15 -18.74
N ASN A 100 83.75 15.07 -18.26
CA ASN A 100 84.39 16.17 -18.99
C ASN A 100 83.51 17.39 -19.34
N LEU A 101 82.36 17.58 -18.69
CA LEU A 101 81.57 18.81 -18.78
C LEU A 101 81.34 19.44 -17.40
N THR A 102 81.39 20.79 -17.33
CA THR A 102 81.13 21.57 -16.11
C THR A 102 79.66 22.01 -15.97
N GLU A 103 78.80 21.60 -16.90
CA GLU A 103 77.40 22.03 -17.01
C GLU A 103 76.46 20.84 -17.27
N ALA A 104 75.22 20.89 -16.74
CA ALA A 104 74.18 19.88 -16.96
C ALA A 104 72.82 20.54 -17.25
N LYS A 105 72.04 20.02 -18.21
CA LYS A 105 70.70 20.51 -18.55
C LYS A 105 69.62 19.54 -18.07
N TYR A 106 68.59 20.06 -17.43
CA TYR A 106 67.41 19.31 -16.98
C TYR A 106 66.14 19.95 -17.51
N THR A 107 65.28 19.15 -18.14
CA THR A 107 64.01 19.60 -18.69
C THR A 107 62.86 18.81 -18.08
N PHE A 108 61.81 19.49 -17.63
CA PHE A 108 60.61 18.88 -17.09
C PHE A 108 59.34 19.41 -17.75
N ASP A 109 58.42 18.52 -18.11
CA ASP A 109 57.05 18.87 -18.48
C ASP A 109 56.15 18.78 -17.23
N ALA A 110 55.66 19.92 -16.77
CA ALA A 110 54.82 20.07 -15.58
C ALA A 110 53.36 20.30 -15.97
N ASP A 111 52.59 19.22 -16.13
CA ASP A 111 51.16 19.29 -16.47
C ASP A 111 50.28 19.33 -15.20
N LEU A 112 49.65 20.48 -14.97
CA LEU A 112 48.75 20.76 -13.86
C LEU A 112 47.33 20.35 -14.25
N ARG A 113 46.77 19.35 -13.55
CA ARG A 113 45.42 18.84 -13.81
C ARG A 113 44.36 19.77 -13.21
N ALA A 114 43.45 20.28 -14.04
CA ALA A 114 42.44 21.24 -13.60
C ALA A 114 41.11 20.58 -13.20
N THR A 115 40.67 20.80 -11.96
CA THR A 115 39.28 20.53 -11.55
C THR A 115 38.48 21.82 -11.62
N ARG A 116 37.39 21.84 -12.38
CA ARG A 116 36.55 23.03 -12.59
C ARG A 116 35.44 23.08 -11.55
N LEU A 117 35.05 24.29 -11.16
CA LEU A 117 34.06 24.55 -10.11
C LEU A 117 32.85 25.27 -10.69
N LEU A 118 31.65 24.86 -10.30
CA LEU A 118 30.38 25.54 -10.58
C LEU A 118 29.66 25.79 -9.25
N THR A 119 29.30 27.04 -8.96
CA THR A 119 28.54 27.36 -7.75
C THR A 119 27.04 27.37 -8.05
N LEU A 120 26.28 26.53 -7.37
CA LEU A 120 24.82 26.44 -7.47
C LEU A 120 24.21 27.14 -6.27
N ALA A 121 23.52 28.26 -6.47
CA ALA A 121 22.98 29.09 -5.41
C ALA A 121 21.45 29.01 -5.39
N ALA A 122 20.86 28.37 -4.39
CA ALA A 122 19.43 28.35 -4.15
C ALA A 122 18.99 29.64 -3.43
N THR A 123 18.04 30.35 -4.01
CA THR A 123 17.55 31.63 -3.46
C THR A 123 16.03 31.69 -3.39
N ASP A 124 15.50 32.48 -2.45
CA ASP A 124 14.09 32.86 -2.31
C ASP A 124 14.04 34.38 -2.28
N ASN A 125 13.61 35.02 -3.37
CA ASN A 125 13.68 36.48 -3.56
C ASN A 125 15.08 37.06 -3.26
N GLY A 126 16.13 36.35 -3.67
CA GLY A 126 17.54 36.74 -3.45
C GLY A 126 18.09 36.40 -2.05
N ALA A 127 17.27 35.97 -1.10
CA ALA A 127 17.74 35.46 0.18
C ALA A 127 18.22 34.00 0.04
N PRO A 128 19.29 33.59 0.75
CA PRO A 128 19.84 32.24 0.61
C PRO A 128 18.91 31.16 1.19
N VAL A 129 18.75 30.05 0.46
CA VAL A 129 17.97 28.89 0.91
C VAL A 129 18.90 27.72 1.23
N ALA A 130 19.10 27.48 2.53
CA ALA A 130 19.91 26.36 3.02
C ALA A 130 19.18 25.01 2.93
N ASP A 131 19.97 23.94 2.91
CA ASP A 131 19.49 22.55 2.90
C ASP A 131 18.54 22.23 1.72
N ALA A 132 18.69 22.92 0.59
CA ALA A 132 18.02 22.57 -0.66
C ALA A 132 18.79 21.45 -1.35
N THR A 133 18.12 20.36 -1.67
CA THR A 133 18.73 19.22 -2.37
C THR A 133 18.99 19.58 -3.81
N VAL A 134 20.23 19.37 -4.25
CA VAL A 134 20.72 19.64 -5.59
C VAL A 134 21.00 18.32 -6.29
N LYS A 135 20.46 18.17 -7.50
CA LYS A 135 20.75 17.08 -8.42
C LYS A 135 21.36 17.63 -9.70
N VAL A 136 22.36 16.93 -10.23
CA VAL A 136 22.97 17.21 -11.52
C VAL A 136 22.83 15.95 -12.38
N ASN A 137 22.20 16.07 -13.54
CA ASN A 137 21.83 14.96 -14.42
C ASN A 137 21.13 13.82 -13.63
N ASP A 138 20.10 14.20 -12.87
CA ASP A 138 19.28 13.35 -11.99
C ASP A 138 19.98 12.65 -10.83
N LYS A 139 21.32 12.79 -10.71
CA LYS A 139 22.09 12.31 -9.56
C LYS A 139 22.16 13.38 -8.48
N GLU A 140 21.80 13.01 -7.25
CA GLU A 140 21.98 13.89 -6.09
C GLU A 140 23.46 14.14 -5.82
N VAL A 141 23.86 15.42 -5.79
CA VAL A 141 25.24 15.84 -5.57
C VAL A 141 25.45 16.44 -4.18
N GLY A 142 24.38 16.81 -3.49
CA GLY A 142 24.41 17.29 -2.12
C GLY A 142 23.29 18.29 -1.81
N LYS A 143 23.49 19.05 -0.74
CA LYS A 143 22.57 20.10 -0.29
C LYS A 143 23.28 21.45 -0.20
N THR A 144 22.55 22.52 -0.42
CA THR A 144 23.07 23.87 -0.22
C THR A 144 23.42 24.14 1.25
N ASP A 145 24.48 24.90 1.47
CA ASP A 145 24.96 25.28 2.79
C ASP A 145 24.14 26.44 3.40
N ALA A 146 24.59 26.98 4.55
CA ALA A 146 23.93 28.10 5.23
C ALA A 146 23.88 29.40 4.39
N ARG A 147 24.70 29.53 3.34
CA ARG A 147 24.69 30.63 2.37
C ARG A 147 23.83 30.31 1.15
N GLY A 148 23.15 29.16 1.15
CA GLY A 148 22.33 28.70 0.04
C GLY A 148 23.15 28.21 -1.14
N GLU A 149 24.44 27.89 -0.96
CA GLU A 149 25.34 27.53 -2.05
C GLU A 149 25.80 26.07 -1.98
N LEU A 150 26.01 25.46 -3.14
CA LEU A 150 26.70 24.18 -3.30
C LEU A 150 27.73 24.32 -4.43
N VAL A 151 28.98 23.97 -4.14
CA VAL A 151 30.05 23.94 -5.15
C VAL A 151 30.08 22.55 -5.78
N TYR A 152 29.78 22.49 -7.08
CA TYR A 152 29.86 21.28 -7.89
C TYR A 152 31.20 21.22 -8.62
N GLU A 153 31.93 20.12 -8.43
CA GLU A 153 33.23 19.87 -9.05
C GLU A 153 33.09 18.99 -10.28
N TYR A 154 33.77 19.34 -11.38
CA TYR A 154 33.77 18.53 -12.60
C TYR A 154 35.12 18.55 -13.31
N LYS A 155 35.50 17.42 -13.91
CA LYS A 155 36.79 17.23 -14.59
C LYS A 155 36.70 17.48 -16.10
N SER A 156 35.63 17.04 -16.74
CA SER A 156 35.36 17.24 -18.16
C SER A 156 34.03 17.97 -18.37
N VAL A 157 33.93 18.78 -19.43
CA VAL A 157 32.69 19.45 -19.83
C VAL A 157 31.88 18.47 -20.70
N PRO A 158 30.72 17.98 -20.27
CA PRO A 158 29.86 17.17 -21.12
C PRO A 158 29.40 17.97 -22.34
N LYS A 159 29.48 17.39 -23.54
CA LYS A 159 29.04 18.04 -24.80
C LYS A 159 27.54 18.43 -24.79
N ALA A 160 26.73 17.85 -23.89
CA ALA A 160 25.29 18.03 -23.81
C ALA A 160 24.83 19.05 -22.74
N GLY A 161 25.74 19.71 -22.02
CA GLY A 161 25.38 20.58 -20.89
C GLY A 161 25.07 19.82 -19.59
N LEU A 162 24.77 20.53 -18.50
CA LEU A 162 24.35 19.94 -17.21
C LEU A 162 22.89 20.28 -16.94
N THR A 163 22.05 19.28 -16.66
CA THR A 163 20.72 19.53 -16.12
C THR A 163 20.83 19.64 -14.61
N VAL A 164 20.47 20.79 -14.04
CA VAL A 164 20.49 21.04 -12.61
C VAL A 164 19.06 21.10 -12.10
N THR A 165 18.78 20.34 -11.05
CA THR A 165 17.49 20.35 -10.33
C THR A 165 17.74 20.72 -8.88
N VAL A 166 17.00 21.69 -8.36
CA VAL A 166 17.06 22.13 -6.96
C VAL A 166 15.68 21.98 -6.34
N SER A 167 15.61 21.32 -5.18
CA SER A 167 14.34 21.03 -4.51
C SER A 167 14.43 21.25 -3.00
N LYS A 168 13.37 21.81 -2.41
CA LYS A 168 13.24 22.05 -0.98
C LYS A 168 11.78 21.96 -0.56
N THR A 169 11.50 21.33 0.58
CA THR A 169 10.15 21.29 1.16
C THR A 169 9.61 22.71 1.34
N GLY A 170 8.38 22.96 0.88
CA GLY A 170 7.76 24.29 0.89
C GLY A 170 8.07 25.14 -0.35
N TYR A 171 8.85 24.62 -1.30
CA TYR A 171 9.20 25.28 -2.56
C TYR A 171 8.83 24.42 -3.76
N ALA A 172 8.61 25.08 -4.90
CA ALA A 172 8.52 24.45 -6.19
C ALA A 172 9.89 23.92 -6.61
N THR A 173 9.91 22.73 -7.22
CA THR A 173 11.15 22.17 -7.77
C THR A 173 11.63 23.04 -8.93
N TRP A 174 12.82 23.58 -8.80
CA TRP A 174 13.48 24.34 -9.86
C TRP A 174 14.33 23.40 -10.70
N HIS A 175 14.33 23.59 -12.02
CA HIS A 175 15.21 22.84 -12.93
C HIS A 175 15.65 23.73 -14.09
N LYS A 176 16.89 23.54 -14.55
CA LYS A 176 17.44 24.26 -15.71
C LYS A 176 18.56 23.48 -16.38
N MET A 177 18.61 23.55 -17.70
CA MET A 177 19.80 23.17 -18.46
C MET A 177 20.82 24.31 -18.39
N ALA A 178 21.96 24.04 -17.75
CA ALA A 178 23.00 25.02 -17.49
C ALA A 178 24.14 24.90 -18.52
N GLU A 179 24.51 26.04 -19.07
CA GLU A 179 25.80 26.23 -19.75
C GLU A 179 26.94 26.19 -18.73
N ILE A 180 28.05 25.57 -19.12
CA ILE A 180 29.13 25.19 -18.21
C ILE A 180 30.34 26.08 -18.48
N GLU A 181 30.60 27.02 -17.57
CA GLU A 181 31.82 27.81 -17.55
C GLU A 181 32.50 27.67 -16.18
N PRO A 182 33.82 27.44 -16.12
CA PRO A 182 34.54 27.35 -14.85
C PRO A 182 34.38 28.63 -14.03
N GLY A 183 34.00 28.50 -12.77
CA GLY A 183 33.78 29.62 -11.86
C GLY A 183 32.42 30.30 -11.98
N ARG A 184 31.54 29.85 -12.89
CA ARG A 184 30.18 30.39 -13.01
C ARG A 184 29.39 30.17 -11.72
N ARG A 185 28.57 31.16 -11.38
CA ARG A 185 27.56 31.08 -10.33
C ARG A 185 26.18 30.99 -10.98
N LEU A 186 25.49 29.88 -10.80
CA LEU A 186 24.14 29.65 -11.30
C LEU A 186 23.12 29.83 -10.17
N GLU A 187 22.24 30.80 -10.33
CA GLU A 187 21.16 31.03 -9.38
C GLU A 187 19.93 30.16 -9.70
N ALA A 188 19.47 29.43 -8.70
CA ALA A 188 18.22 28.68 -8.67
C ALA A 188 17.22 29.43 -7.79
N ALA A 189 16.49 30.37 -8.40
CA ALA A 189 15.43 31.13 -7.74
C ALA A 189 14.22 30.23 -7.47
N LEU A 190 14.11 29.74 -6.24
CA LEU A 190 13.03 28.89 -5.77
C LEU A 190 11.78 29.73 -5.49
N SER A 191 10.65 29.29 -6.04
CA SER A 191 9.34 29.85 -5.71
C SER A 191 8.69 29.07 -4.59
N ARG A 192 8.14 29.74 -3.58
CA ARG A 192 7.40 29.05 -2.52
C ARG A 192 6.17 28.36 -3.10
N ARG A 193 5.89 27.16 -2.61
CA ARG A 193 4.77 26.32 -3.03
C ARG A 193 3.79 26.15 -1.87
N THR A 194 2.54 26.51 -2.13
CA THR A 194 1.42 26.23 -1.23
C THR A 194 0.66 25.00 -1.71
N LEU A 195 0.25 24.15 -0.79
CA LEU A 195 -0.64 23.02 -1.06
C LEU A 195 -1.99 23.25 -0.40
N VAL A 196 -3.07 23.16 -1.16
CA VAL A 196 -4.45 23.18 -0.67
C VAL A 196 -5.02 21.78 -0.78
N ASN A 197 -5.23 21.14 0.37
CA ASN A 197 -5.76 19.79 0.49
C ASN A 197 -7.25 19.85 0.83
N VAL A 198 -8.10 19.53 -0.13
CA VAL A 198 -9.55 19.41 0.05
C VAL A 198 -9.90 17.97 0.39
N THR A 199 -10.71 17.78 1.43
CA THR A 199 -11.31 16.51 1.82
C THR A 199 -12.82 16.69 1.95
N ALA A 200 -13.56 16.15 0.99
CA ALA A 200 -15.01 16.12 0.93
C ALA A 200 -15.52 14.76 1.43
N LEU A 201 -16.38 14.78 2.44
CA LEU A 201 -16.90 13.59 3.12
C LEU A 201 -18.41 13.58 3.12
N THR A 202 -19.00 12.41 3.18
CA THR A 202 -20.40 12.19 3.52
C THR A 202 -20.46 11.18 4.66
N GLU A 203 -21.59 11.09 5.36
CA GLU A 203 -21.72 10.20 6.50
C GLU A 203 -23.14 9.62 6.60
N GLN A 204 -23.20 8.33 6.91
CA GLN A 204 -24.45 7.59 7.06
C GLN A 204 -24.24 6.48 8.11
N TYR A 205 -25.14 6.36 9.07
CA TYR A 205 -25.08 5.35 10.14
C TYR A 205 -23.77 5.36 10.93
N GLY A 206 -23.23 6.56 11.18
CA GLY A 206 -22.00 6.76 11.96
C GLY A 206 -20.71 6.44 11.19
N LEU A 207 -20.78 6.33 9.86
CA LEU A 207 -19.65 6.00 8.99
C LEU A 207 -19.41 7.07 7.94
N ALA A 208 -18.22 7.67 7.96
CA ALA A 208 -17.80 8.66 6.97
C ALA A 208 -17.19 8.00 5.73
N SER A 209 -17.53 8.51 4.55
CA SER A 209 -17.02 8.09 3.24
C SER A 209 -16.61 9.31 2.42
N GLY A 210 -15.65 9.14 1.51
CA GLY A 210 -15.28 10.18 0.56
C GLY A 210 -16.41 10.50 -0.43
N VAL A 211 -16.54 11.77 -0.80
CA VAL A 211 -17.42 12.19 -1.90
C VAL A 211 -16.56 12.47 -3.13
N ALA A 212 -16.65 11.57 -4.11
CA ALA A 212 -15.95 11.72 -5.38
C ALA A 212 -16.61 12.77 -6.28
N GLY A 213 -15.82 13.42 -7.14
CA GLY A 213 -16.33 14.33 -8.16
C GLY A 213 -16.76 15.71 -7.66
N VAL A 214 -16.46 16.08 -6.41
CA VAL A 214 -16.70 17.43 -5.90
C VAL A 214 -15.78 18.39 -6.63
N ALA A 215 -16.36 19.30 -7.42
CA ALA A 215 -15.61 20.27 -8.19
C ALA A 215 -15.03 21.34 -7.27
N VAL A 216 -13.73 21.60 -7.42
CA VAL A 216 -12.99 22.60 -6.67
C VAL A 216 -12.69 23.77 -7.59
N THR A 217 -13.10 24.98 -7.19
CA THR A 217 -12.75 26.21 -7.89
C THR A 217 -11.96 27.14 -6.98
N ILE A 218 -11.02 27.87 -7.58
CA ILE A 218 -10.22 28.91 -6.92
C ILE A 218 -10.31 30.18 -7.76
N ASP A 219 -10.75 31.28 -7.15
CA ASP A 219 -11.08 32.56 -7.81
C ASP A 219 -11.94 32.35 -9.06
N ASP A 220 -13.01 31.56 -8.89
CA ASP A 220 -13.99 31.18 -9.92
C ASP A 220 -13.45 30.32 -11.08
N ARG A 221 -12.19 29.87 -11.02
CA ARG A 221 -11.60 28.94 -12.00
C ARG A 221 -11.62 27.51 -11.48
N SER A 222 -12.12 26.57 -12.27
CA SER A 222 -12.06 25.14 -11.95
C SER A 222 -10.61 24.66 -11.93
N VAL A 223 -10.19 24.05 -10.83
CA VAL A 223 -8.83 23.50 -10.65
C VAL A 223 -8.81 21.97 -10.62
N GLY A 224 -9.96 21.31 -10.44
CA GLY A 224 -10.09 19.86 -10.46
C GLY A 224 -11.28 19.35 -9.66
N GLN A 225 -11.27 18.05 -9.38
CA GLN A 225 -12.32 17.35 -8.64
C GLN A 225 -11.72 16.37 -7.63
N THR A 226 -12.47 16.05 -6.58
CA THR A 226 -12.08 15.04 -5.59
C THR A 226 -12.05 13.61 -6.16
N ASP A 227 -11.08 12.82 -5.70
CA ASP A 227 -10.92 11.39 -6.01
C ASP A 227 -11.99 10.52 -5.31
N GLU A 228 -11.93 9.20 -5.49
CA GLU A 228 -12.86 8.23 -4.84
C GLU A 228 -12.86 8.30 -3.31
N ARG A 229 -11.78 8.81 -2.70
CA ARG A 229 -11.66 9.00 -1.24
C ARG A 229 -12.13 10.39 -0.82
N GLY A 230 -12.62 11.19 -1.75
CA GLY A 230 -13.07 12.56 -1.51
C GLY A 230 -11.92 13.55 -1.37
N VAL A 231 -10.71 13.22 -1.84
CA VAL A 231 -9.52 14.05 -1.66
C VAL A 231 -9.13 14.72 -2.97
N PHE A 232 -8.78 16.01 -2.91
CA PHE A 232 -8.16 16.76 -4.00
C PHE A 232 -7.02 17.63 -3.47
N THR A 233 -5.91 17.71 -4.19
CA THR A 233 -4.75 18.55 -3.82
C THR A 233 -4.45 19.53 -4.95
N PHE A 234 -4.49 20.82 -4.64
CA PHE A 234 -4.08 21.90 -5.54
C PHE A 234 -2.74 22.48 -5.09
N SER A 235 -1.80 22.63 -6.01
CA SER A 235 -0.52 23.30 -5.76
C SER A 235 -0.50 24.69 -6.40
N HIS A 236 -0.12 25.70 -5.62
CA HIS A 236 0.11 27.06 -6.10
C HIS A 236 1.55 27.47 -5.84
N ASP A 237 2.25 27.87 -6.90
CA ASP A 237 3.59 28.43 -6.83
C ASP A 237 3.51 29.95 -6.89
N GLY A 238 4.06 30.65 -5.89
CA GLY A 238 3.95 32.10 -5.80
C GLY A 238 4.20 32.65 -4.41
N VAL A 239 3.89 33.95 -4.24
CA VAL A 239 4.05 34.67 -2.98
C VAL A 239 3.05 34.13 -1.94
N PRO A 240 3.49 33.62 -0.78
CA PRO A 240 2.59 33.18 0.28
C PRO A 240 1.75 34.32 0.83
N GLY A 241 0.61 33.98 1.42
CA GLY A 241 -0.28 34.94 2.05
C GLY A 241 -1.36 35.50 1.12
N LYS A 242 -1.36 35.12 -0.17
CA LYS A 242 -2.43 35.50 -1.11
C LYS A 242 -3.76 34.90 -0.65
N LYS A 243 -4.78 35.75 -0.44
CA LYS A 243 -6.15 35.30 -0.16
C LYS A 243 -6.87 34.99 -1.47
N VAL A 244 -7.53 33.84 -1.55
CA VAL A 244 -8.30 33.40 -2.72
C VAL A 244 -9.68 32.89 -2.30
N ARG A 245 -10.68 33.02 -3.18
CA ARG A 245 -12.01 32.44 -2.97
C ARG A 245 -11.99 30.99 -3.41
N LEU A 246 -12.26 30.07 -2.49
CA LEU A 246 -12.41 28.64 -2.77
C LEU A 246 -13.88 28.27 -2.76
N ALA A 247 -14.36 27.59 -3.80
CA ALA A 247 -15.68 26.97 -3.81
C ALA A 247 -15.61 25.46 -4.05
N LEU A 248 -16.50 24.73 -3.39
CA LEU A 248 -16.72 23.30 -3.57
C LEU A 248 -18.14 23.11 -4.09
N SER A 249 -18.28 22.53 -5.28
CA SER A 249 -19.58 22.25 -5.89
C SER A 249 -19.83 20.73 -5.92
N ALA A 250 -20.93 20.32 -5.29
CA ALA A 250 -21.33 18.93 -5.13
C ALA A 250 -22.83 18.77 -5.50
N PRO A 251 -23.18 18.74 -6.79
CA PRO A 251 -24.55 18.50 -7.23
C PRO A 251 -25.10 17.19 -6.64
N GLY A 252 -26.36 17.20 -6.19
CA GLY A 252 -26.98 16.06 -5.49
C GLY A 252 -26.62 15.96 -4.00
N TYR A 253 -25.90 16.94 -3.46
CA TYR A 253 -25.61 17.05 -2.04
C TYR A 253 -26.03 18.41 -1.47
N VAL A 254 -26.04 18.47 -0.15
CA VAL A 254 -26.34 19.63 0.66
C VAL A 254 -25.14 19.95 1.56
N PRO A 255 -24.60 21.18 1.50
CA PRO A 255 -24.94 22.21 0.52
C PRO A 255 -24.50 21.80 -0.90
N ALA A 256 -25.24 22.23 -1.93
CA ALA A 256 -24.87 21.96 -3.32
C ALA A 256 -23.61 22.74 -3.74
N GLU A 257 -23.37 23.88 -3.10
CA GLU A 257 -22.16 24.68 -3.24
C GLU A 257 -21.74 25.23 -1.87
N TRP A 258 -20.44 25.15 -1.55
CA TRP A 258 -19.86 25.73 -0.34
C TRP A 258 -18.70 26.66 -0.71
N LYS A 259 -18.66 27.86 -0.11
CA LYS A 259 -17.65 28.89 -0.39
C LYS A 259 -16.90 29.30 0.87
N THR A 260 -15.62 29.62 0.72
CA THR A 260 -14.79 30.25 1.75
C THR A 260 -13.70 31.10 1.12
N VAL A 261 -13.03 31.91 1.94
CA VAL A 261 -11.74 32.51 1.60
C VAL A 261 -10.63 31.68 2.27
N VAL A 262 -9.58 31.35 1.53
CA VAL A 262 -8.38 30.68 2.06
C VAL A 262 -7.15 31.54 1.80
N THR A 263 -6.21 31.55 2.75
CA THR A 263 -4.89 32.17 2.59
C THR A 263 -3.93 31.12 2.06
N LEU A 264 -3.33 31.36 0.89
CA LEU A 264 -2.39 30.44 0.27
C LEU A 264 -1.02 30.55 0.95
N GLU A 265 -0.83 29.77 2.01
CA GLU A 265 0.41 29.72 2.77
C GLU A 265 0.66 28.31 3.30
N GLY A 266 1.84 27.76 3.03
CA GLY A 266 2.24 26.43 3.50
C GLY A 266 1.29 25.33 3.05
N GLN A 267 0.70 24.62 4.01
CA GLN A 267 -0.30 23.58 3.76
C GLN A 267 -1.65 23.98 4.35
N VAL A 268 -2.67 24.07 3.50
CA VAL A 268 -4.04 24.45 3.88
C VAL A 268 -4.94 23.22 3.77
N GLY A 269 -5.45 22.74 4.90
CA GLY A 269 -6.42 21.63 4.95
C GLY A 269 -7.86 22.13 4.99
N ILE A 270 -8.70 21.66 4.07
CA ILE A 270 -10.14 21.97 3.99
C ILE A 270 -10.93 20.67 4.16
N TYR A 271 -11.66 20.56 5.27
CA TYR A 271 -12.51 19.40 5.56
C TYR A 271 -13.99 19.80 5.50
N ARG A 272 -14.75 19.16 4.61
CA ARG A 272 -16.18 19.47 4.44
C ARG A 272 -17.04 18.22 4.34
N TYR A 273 -18.17 18.26 5.03
CA TYR A 273 -19.19 17.24 4.97
C TYR A 273 -20.33 17.69 4.06
N PHE A 274 -20.79 16.76 3.23
CA PHE A 274 -21.87 16.89 2.27
C PHE A 274 -22.88 15.79 2.56
N ALA A 275 -24.14 16.16 2.76
CA ALA A 275 -25.22 15.21 2.97
C ALA A 275 -25.98 15.02 1.65
N PRO A 276 -26.27 13.78 1.23
CA PRO A 276 -26.94 13.57 -0.06
C PRO A 276 -28.39 14.09 -0.01
N THR A 277 -28.84 14.74 -1.08
CA THR A 277 -30.23 15.23 -1.18
C THR A 277 -31.23 14.10 -1.19
N THR A 278 -30.83 12.92 -1.66
CA THR A 278 -31.60 11.68 -1.66
C THR A 278 -30.82 10.63 -0.89
N PRO A 279 -31.38 9.99 0.16
CA PRO A 279 -30.67 8.96 0.88
C PRO A 279 -30.35 7.79 -0.05
N ARG A 280 -29.11 7.30 0.05
CA ARG A 280 -28.71 6.06 -0.62
C ARG A 280 -29.41 4.88 0.06
N GLN A 281 -29.84 3.90 -0.74
CA GLN A 281 -30.27 2.60 -0.22
C GLN A 281 -29.17 1.96 0.61
N ILE A 282 -29.56 1.32 1.71
CA ILE A 282 -28.63 0.63 2.60
C ILE A 282 -28.32 -0.72 1.97
N ARG A 283 -27.06 -0.99 1.64
CA ARG A 283 -26.68 -2.33 1.14
C ARG A 283 -26.65 -3.31 2.29
N VAL A 284 -27.54 -4.29 2.25
CA VAL A 284 -27.69 -5.29 3.30
C VAL A 284 -27.38 -6.65 2.71
N GLY A 285 -26.54 -7.41 3.42
CA GLY A 285 -26.31 -8.82 3.13
C GLY A 285 -26.86 -9.69 4.24
N VAL A 286 -27.63 -10.73 3.91
CA VAL A 286 -28.00 -11.77 4.87
C VAL A 286 -26.87 -12.80 4.92
N HIS A 287 -26.32 -13.01 6.10
CA HIS A 287 -25.17 -13.88 6.31
C HIS A 287 -25.47 -14.91 7.38
N ARG A 288 -25.67 -16.16 6.94
CA ARG A 288 -25.61 -17.37 7.76
C ARG A 288 -26.61 -17.40 8.91
N VAL A 289 -27.83 -17.84 8.62
CA VAL A 289 -28.77 -18.27 9.66
C VAL A 289 -28.36 -19.64 10.19
N SER A 290 -28.31 -19.81 11.51
CA SER A 290 -27.84 -21.04 12.18
C SER A 290 -28.89 -21.64 13.12
N GLY A 291 -28.77 -22.95 13.38
CA GLY A 291 -29.51 -23.63 14.43
C GLY A 291 -28.99 -23.28 15.83
N ASN A 292 -29.88 -23.08 16.80
CA ASN A 292 -29.52 -22.81 18.21
C ASN A 292 -30.29 -23.72 19.17
N THR A 293 -30.35 -25.02 18.87
CA THR A 293 -31.00 -26.01 19.74
C THR A 293 -30.20 -27.30 19.74
N LEU A 294 -29.66 -27.66 20.90
CA LEU A 294 -28.82 -28.83 21.03
C LEU A 294 -29.59 -30.12 20.69
N GLY A 295 -29.06 -30.88 19.73
CA GLY A 295 -29.63 -32.16 19.33
C GLY A 295 -30.82 -32.09 18.39
N ALA A 296 -31.21 -30.90 17.92
CA ALA A 296 -32.17 -30.74 16.84
C ALA A 296 -31.43 -30.46 15.53
N ASP A 297 -31.65 -31.27 14.48
CA ASP A 297 -31.16 -30.94 13.14
C ASP A 297 -32.03 -29.81 12.57
N LEU A 298 -31.47 -28.61 12.53
CA LEU A 298 -32.14 -27.39 12.08
C LEU A 298 -31.53 -26.83 10.79
N ARG A 299 -30.67 -27.57 10.08
CA ARG A 299 -29.96 -27.08 8.89
C ARG A 299 -30.92 -26.60 7.80
N ASP A 300 -31.85 -27.45 7.39
CA ASP A 300 -32.81 -27.12 6.35
C ASP A 300 -33.77 -26.01 6.81
N VAL A 301 -34.12 -26.01 8.10
CA VAL A 301 -34.96 -24.98 8.72
C VAL A 301 -34.25 -23.62 8.70
N ALA A 302 -32.96 -23.59 9.01
CA ALA A 302 -32.13 -22.39 9.01
C ALA A 302 -31.94 -21.86 7.59
N ALA A 303 -31.66 -22.74 6.62
CA ALA A 303 -31.58 -22.37 5.20
C ALA A 303 -32.90 -21.80 4.66
N GLN A 304 -34.02 -22.46 4.95
CA GLN A 304 -35.36 -21.97 4.59
C GLN A 304 -35.65 -20.61 5.23
N THR A 305 -35.25 -20.43 6.50
CA THR A 305 -35.41 -19.17 7.22
C THR A 305 -34.58 -18.06 6.60
N GLU A 306 -33.33 -18.33 6.23
CA GLU A 306 -32.47 -17.37 5.55
C GLU A 306 -33.09 -16.87 4.24
N THR A 307 -33.55 -17.78 3.39
CA THR A 307 -34.24 -17.44 2.14
C THR A 307 -35.47 -16.59 2.41
N ALA A 308 -36.31 -17.00 3.36
CA ALA A 308 -37.52 -16.25 3.70
C ALA A 308 -37.22 -14.85 4.25
N ILE A 309 -36.18 -14.69 5.07
CA ILE A 309 -35.72 -13.39 5.57
C ILE A 309 -35.29 -12.50 4.39
N SER A 310 -34.46 -13.02 3.48
CA SER A 310 -34.01 -12.28 2.29
C SER A 310 -35.21 -11.81 1.46
N GLU A 311 -36.08 -12.74 1.08
CA GLU A 311 -37.25 -12.47 0.23
C GLU A 311 -38.20 -11.42 0.80
N GLN A 312 -38.40 -11.39 2.12
CA GLN A 312 -39.31 -10.41 2.74
C GLN A 312 -38.63 -9.07 3.03
N LEU A 313 -37.35 -9.06 3.42
CA LEU A 313 -36.63 -7.84 3.74
C LEU A 313 -36.42 -6.96 2.49
N PHE A 314 -36.06 -7.58 1.37
CA PHE A 314 -35.74 -6.86 0.13
C PHE A 314 -36.95 -6.48 -0.73
N LYS A 315 -38.18 -6.73 -0.24
CA LYS A 315 -39.39 -6.08 -0.78
C LYS A 315 -39.45 -4.59 -0.44
N TYR A 316 -38.68 -4.14 0.55
CA TYR A 316 -38.61 -2.74 0.94
C TYR A 316 -37.46 -2.04 0.21
N PRO A 317 -37.74 -1.03 -0.64
CA PRO A 317 -36.73 -0.42 -1.51
C PRO A 317 -35.72 0.46 -0.75
N VAL A 318 -35.82 0.57 0.58
CA VAL A 318 -34.81 1.25 1.41
C VAL A 318 -33.56 0.38 1.62
N PHE A 319 -33.70 -0.94 1.47
CA PHE A 319 -32.63 -1.91 1.53
C PHE A 319 -32.28 -2.40 0.13
N LEU A 320 -31.00 -2.43 -0.19
CA LEU A 320 -30.45 -3.00 -1.42
C LEU A 320 -29.78 -4.32 -1.08
N GLU A 321 -30.20 -5.40 -1.72
CA GLU A 321 -29.61 -6.72 -1.48
C GLU A 321 -28.17 -6.79 -1.99
N VAL A 322 -27.27 -7.25 -1.13
CA VAL A 322 -25.98 -7.80 -1.54
C VAL A 322 -26.20 -9.32 -1.71
N PRO A 323 -26.08 -9.86 -2.93
CA PRO A 323 -26.31 -11.27 -3.17
C PRO A 323 -25.46 -12.15 -2.26
N ARG A 324 -26.04 -13.23 -1.71
CA ARG A 324 -25.37 -14.13 -0.77
C ARG A 324 -24.02 -14.62 -1.28
N ALA A 325 -23.94 -15.06 -2.54
CA ALA A 325 -22.71 -15.58 -3.12
C ALA A 325 -21.59 -14.52 -3.18
N GLU A 326 -21.96 -13.27 -3.50
CA GLU A 326 -21.02 -12.13 -3.50
C GLU A 326 -20.55 -11.82 -2.08
N LEU A 327 -21.47 -11.77 -1.12
CA LEU A 327 -21.17 -11.52 0.28
C LEU A 327 -20.24 -12.58 0.86
N GLU A 328 -20.52 -13.87 0.62
CA GLU A 328 -19.70 -14.98 1.10
C GLU A 328 -18.29 -14.94 0.51
N ALA A 329 -18.16 -14.63 -0.79
CA ALA A 329 -16.88 -14.50 -1.46
C ALA A 329 -16.04 -13.35 -0.86
N GLU A 330 -16.64 -12.18 -0.65
CA GLU A 330 -15.93 -11.02 -0.10
C GLU A 330 -15.63 -11.17 1.40
N VAL A 331 -16.51 -11.78 2.19
CA VAL A 331 -16.24 -12.14 3.60
C VAL A 331 -15.06 -13.11 3.69
N LYS A 332 -15.02 -14.14 2.83
CA LYS A 332 -13.91 -15.09 2.75
C LYS A 332 -12.62 -14.41 2.34
N ARG A 333 -12.67 -13.53 1.33
CA ARG A 333 -11.51 -12.74 0.87
C ARG A 333 -10.96 -11.82 1.96
N ALA A 334 -11.86 -11.21 2.75
CA ALA A 334 -11.51 -10.36 3.88
C ALA A 334 -11.08 -11.16 5.13
N LYS A 335 -11.18 -12.50 5.11
CA LYS A 335 -10.87 -13.40 6.23
C LYS A 335 -11.61 -13.00 7.52
N LEU A 336 -12.91 -12.77 7.40
CA LEU A 336 -13.75 -12.32 8.51
C LEU A 336 -14.59 -13.46 9.06
N GLY A 337 -14.35 -13.83 10.33
CA GLY A 337 -15.25 -14.68 11.09
C GLY A 337 -16.48 -13.91 11.60
N ILE A 338 -17.54 -14.65 11.93
CA ILE A 338 -18.81 -14.09 12.42
C ILE A 338 -18.59 -13.27 13.72
N ASP A 339 -17.70 -13.72 14.58
CA ASP A 339 -17.41 -13.03 15.84
C ASP A 339 -16.76 -11.66 15.58
N ARG A 340 -15.80 -11.57 14.63
CA ARG A 340 -15.23 -10.28 14.21
C ARG A 340 -16.30 -9.36 13.61
N ILE A 341 -17.16 -9.88 12.73
CA ILE A 341 -18.25 -9.11 12.10
C ILE A 341 -19.17 -8.50 13.17
N THR A 342 -19.55 -9.29 14.18
CA THR A 342 -20.51 -8.86 15.20
C THR A 342 -19.88 -8.06 16.34
N THR A 343 -18.55 -8.14 16.55
CA THR A 343 -17.87 -7.47 17.67
C THR A 343 -17.10 -6.21 17.26
N LYS A 344 -16.29 -6.29 16.20
CA LYS A 344 -15.40 -5.23 15.72
C LYS A 344 -15.85 -4.64 14.38
N GLY A 345 -16.73 -5.35 13.67
CA GLY A 345 -17.19 -4.96 12.34
C GLY A 345 -16.17 -5.26 11.23
N TRP A 346 -16.38 -4.63 10.09
CA TRP A 346 -15.60 -4.76 8.85
C TRP A 346 -15.27 -3.41 8.19
N GLN A 347 -15.48 -2.30 8.90
CA GLN A 347 -15.27 -0.93 8.40
C GLN A 347 -13.84 -0.65 7.93
N ASP A 348 -12.87 -1.37 8.51
CA ASP A 348 -11.43 -1.30 8.22
C ASP A 348 -11.00 -2.24 7.09
N THR A 349 -11.95 -2.93 6.44
CA THR A 349 -11.68 -3.93 5.40
C THR A 349 -12.27 -3.52 4.04
N PRO A 350 -11.77 -4.11 2.92
CA PRO A 350 -12.36 -3.90 1.61
C PRO A 350 -13.86 -4.24 1.52
N LEU A 351 -14.36 -5.16 2.36
CA LEU A 351 -15.77 -5.55 2.42
C LEU A 351 -16.71 -4.35 2.65
N ARG A 352 -16.22 -3.26 3.25
CA ARG A 352 -16.96 -2.00 3.44
C ARG A 352 -17.48 -1.43 2.12
N LYS A 353 -16.74 -1.65 1.02
CA LYS A 353 -17.15 -1.22 -0.32
C LYS A 353 -18.27 -2.05 -0.90
N THR A 354 -18.60 -3.20 -0.32
CA THR A 354 -19.63 -4.12 -0.80
C THR A 354 -20.91 -4.02 0.03
N VAL A 355 -20.80 -4.05 1.35
CA VAL A 355 -21.96 -4.14 2.27
C VAL A 355 -21.92 -3.08 3.37
N ASP A 356 -23.07 -2.44 3.62
CA ASP A 356 -23.26 -1.42 4.65
C ASP A 356 -23.71 -2.05 5.98
N MET A 357 -24.56 -3.07 5.91
CA MET A 357 -25.05 -3.82 7.06
C MET A 357 -25.12 -5.32 6.80
N ILE A 358 -24.81 -6.11 7.82
CA ILE A 358 -24.92 -7.57 7.75
C ILE A 358 -26.04 -8.01 8.69
N VAL A 359 -26.97 -8.78 8.14
CA VAL A 359 -28.03 -9.45 8.88
C VAL A 359 -27.51 -10.84 9.28
N VAL A 360 -27.50 -11.12 10.57
CA VAL A 360 -27.20 -12.46 11.11
C VAL A 360 -28.47 -13.01 11.75
N GLY A 361 -28.79 -14.27 11.48
CA GLY A 361 -29.98 -14.90 12.05
C GLY A 361 -29.67 -16.17 12.83
N SER A 362 -30.63 -16.59 13.64
CA SER A 362 -30.61 -17.92 14.24
C SER A 362 -32.03 -18.46 14.45
N VAL A 363 -32.16 -19.78 14.45
CA VAL A 363 -33.42 -20.48 14.70
C VAL A 363 -33.24 -21.44 15.86
N ALA A 364 -34.06 -21.31 16.88
CA ALA A 364 -34.18 -22.29 17.97
C ALA A 364 -35.55 -22.99 17.89
N LYS A 365 -35.63 -24.21 18.41
CA LYS A 365 -36.87 -24.98 18.53
C LYS A 365 -37.21 -25.18 20.01
N ASP A 366 -38.41 -24.78 20.40
CA ASP A 366 -38.99 -25.03 21.73
C ASP A 366 -40.30 -25.82 21.61
N ASP A 367 -40.98 -26.01 22.74
CA ASP A 367 -42.28 -26.70 22.84
C ASP A 367 -43.41 -26.00 22.05
N LYS A 368 -43.22 -24.72 21.72
CA LYS A 368 -44.21 -23.87 21.03
C LYS A 368 -43.89 -23.68 19.54
N GLY A 369 -42.81 -24.27 19.04
CA GLY A 369 -42.40 -24.22 17.64
C GLY A 369 -40.99 -23.67 17.46
N LEU A 370 -40.82 -22.81 16.46
CA LEU A 370 -39.56 -22.17 16.09
C LEU A 370 -39.51 -20.74 16.62
N VAL A 371 -38.38 -20.36 17.19
CA VAL A 371 -38.02 -18.99 17.58
C VAL A 371 -36.94 -18.52 16.61
N ILE A 372 -37.25 -17.50 15.83
CA ILE A 372 -36.36 -16.95 14.81
C ILE A 372 -35.86 -15.60 15.31
N GLU A 373 -34.55 -15.48 15.51
CA GLU A 373 -33.88 -14.22 15.86
C GLU A 373 -33.19 -13.65 14.63
N THR A 374 -33.34 -12.35 14.38
CA THR A 374 -32.66 -11.61 13.31
C THR A 374 -31.95 -10.39 13.89
N LYS A 375 -30.68 -10.18 13.55
CA LYS A 375 -29.83 -9.09 14.05
C LYS A 375 -29.25 -8.28 12.91
N LEU A 376 -29.31 -6.97 13.02
CA LEU A 376 -28.78 -6.05 12.03
C LEU A 376 -27.53 -5.36 12.60
N TYR A 377 -26.37 -5.67 12.03
CA TYR A 377 -25.09 -5.07 12.39
C TYR A 377 -24.67 -4.04 11.35
N THR A 378 -24.11 -2.92 11.80
CA THR A 378 -23.42 -1.94 10.93
C THR A 378 -21.95 -2.33 10.73
N ALA A 379 -21.30 -1.72 9.75
CA ALA A 379 -19.90 -2.02 9.43
C ALA A 379 -18.91 -1.77 10.58
N ASN A 380 -19.25 -1.02 11.63
CA ASN A 380 -18.40 -0.87 12.82
C ASN A 380 -18.66 -1.92 13.91
N GLY A 381 -19.51 -2.93 13.64
CA GLY A 381 -19.85 -3.99 14.58
C GLY A 381 -20.98 -3.63 15.55
N ARG A 382 -21.61 -2.45 15.43
CA ARG A 382 -22.74 -2.07 16.29
C ARG A 382 -24.02 -2.80 15.87
N LEU A 383 -24.64 -3.48 16.84
CA LEU A 383 -26.01 -4.01 16.75
C LEU A 383 -27.00 -2.84 16.76
N VAL A 384 -27.72 -2.64 15.65
CA VAL A 384 -28.71 -1.58 15.50
C VAL A 384 -30.08 -2.03 15.96
N LEU A 385 -30.45 -3.26 15.61
CA LEU A 385 -31.74 -3.83 15.91
C LEU A 385 -31.59 -5.35 16.04
N SER A 386 -32.32 -5.92 16.99
CA SER A 386 -32.60 -7.35 17.01
C SER A 386 -34.10 -7.58 17.07
N GLN A 387 -34.60 -8.56 16.32
CA GLN A 387 -36.01 -8.96 16.27
C GLN A 387 -36.14 -10.44 16.55
N VAL A 388 -37.20 -10.82 17.27
CA VAL A 388 -37.60 -12.20 17.46
C VAL A 388 -39.01 -12.38 16.93
N THR A 389 -39.21 -13.39 16.09
CA THR A 389 -40.53 -13.85 15.64
C THR A 389 -40.68 -15.34 15.91
N ARG A 390 -41.92 -15.83 15.89
CA ARG A 390 -42.24 -17.25 16.13
C ARG A 390 -42.96 -17.85 14.94
N ALA A 391 -42.61 -19.09 14.61
CA ALA A 391 -43.36 -19.92 13.68
C ALA A 391 -43.79 -21.20 14.40
N ARG A 392 -45.02 -21.66 14.21
CA ARG A 392 -45.50 -22.90 14.85
C ARG A 392 -44.72 -24.13 14.36
N ASP A 393 -44.36 -24.12 13.09
CA ASP A 393 -43.65 -25.17 12.36
C ASP A 393 -42.91 -24.56 11.15
N THR A 394 -42.32 -25.41 10.31
CA THR A 394 -41.58 -24.98 9.11
C THR A 394 -42.47 -24.31 8.05
N GLY A 395 -43.77 -24.63 8.00
CA GLY A 395 -44.73 -23.96 7.11
C GLY A 395 -45.00 -22.51 7.52
N GLY A 396 -44.86 -22.19 8.82
CA GLY A 396 -45.02 -20.85 9.36
C GLY A 396 -43.85 -19.88 9.10
N ILE A 397 -42.70 -20.36 8.62
CA ILE A 397 -41.47 -19.56 8.50
C ILE A 397 -41.64 -18.32 7.61
N ALA A 398 -42.31 -18.46 6.45
CA ALA A 398 -42.53 -17.33 5.55
C ALA A 398 -43.41 -16.23 6.19
N GLY A 399 -44.39 -16.62 7.03
CA GLY A 399 -45.20 -15.70 7.81
C GLY A 399 -44.38 -14.97 8.86
N ALA A 400 -43.56 -15.70 9.62
CA ALA A 400 -42.66 -15.14 10.64
C ALA A 400 -41.60 -14.21 10.04
N ALA A 401 -41.08 -14.52 8.85
CA ALA A 401 -40.15 -13.65 8.13
C ALA A 401 -40.82 -12.37 7.62
N ARG A 402 -42.09 -12.44 7.19
CA ARG A 402 -42.86 -11.25 6.78
C ARG A 402 -43.12 -10.32 7.96
N GLU A 403 -43.51 -10.89 9.10
CA GLU A 403 -43.68 -10.13 10.35
C GLU A 403 -42.35 -9.51 10.79
N MET A 404 -41.26 -10.28 10.74
CA MET A 404 -39.91 -9.79 11.04
C MET A 404 -39.57 -8.58 10.17
N ALA A 405 -39.73 -8.67 8.84
CA ALA A 405 -39.40 -7.57 7.93
C ALA A 405 -40.26 -6.32 8.18
N ALA A 406 -41.55 -6.50 8.48
CA ALA A 406 -42.43 -5.40 8.87
C ALA A 406 -41.97 -4.75 10.20
N ASN A 407 -41.60 -5.55 11.20
CA ASN A 407 -41.10 -5.06 12.48
C ASN A 407 -39.74 -4.36 12.34
N VAL A 408 -38.85 -4.84 11.46
CA VAL A 408 -37.62 -4.13 11.09
C VAL A 408 -37.99 -2.76 10.53
N MET A 409 -38.89 -2.69 9.55
CA MET A 409 -39.32 -1.41 8.99
C MET A 409 -39.95 -0.47 10.01
N GLU A 410 -40.63 -0.98 11.03
CA GLU A 410 -41.25 -0.15 12.06
C GLU A 410 -40.24 0.34 13.12
N ARG A 411 -39.24 -0.48 13.44
CA ARG A 411 -38.31 -0.24 14.57
C ARG A 411 -36.89 0.16 14.15
N PHE A 412 -36.59 0.21 12.86
CA PHE A 412 -35.26 0.60 12.38
C PHE A 412 -35.05 2.12 12.50
N PRO A 413 -33.94 2.60 13.08
CA PRO A 413 -33.72 4.04 13.27
C PRO A 413 -33.22 4.70 11.97
N PHE A 414 -34.10 4.86 10.97
CA PHE A 414 -33.73 5.45 9.68
C PHE A 414 -33.16 6.85 9.83
N GLU A 415 -32.04 7.10 9.15
CA GLU A 415 -31.34 8.37 9.14
C GLU A 415 -31.67 9.17 7.89
N GLY A 416 -31.81 10.47 8.06
CA GLY A 416 -32.02 11.44 6.99
C GLY A 416 -31.35 12.77 7.31
N THR A 417 -31.66 13.75 6.47
CA THR A 417 -31.06 15.08 6.52
C THR A 417 -32.11 16.14 6.26
N VAL A 418 -32.01 17.28 6.94
CA VAL A 418 -32.74 18.51 6.59
C VAL A 418 -32.15 19.09 5.30
N VAL A 419 -32.91 19.08 4.20
CA VAL A 419 -32.44 19.50 2.87
C VAL A 419 -32.90 20.89 2.47
N ALA A 420 -33.97 21.41 3.07
CA ALA A 420 -34.47 22.76 2.82
C ALA A 420 -35.29 23.30 4.00
N VAL A 421 -35.50 24.62 4.01
CA VAL A 421 -36.42 25.33 4.90
C VAL A 421 -37.53 25.93 4.05
N GLU A 422 -38.79 25.64 4.36
CA GLU A 422 -39.97 26.04 3.59
C GLU A 422 -41.02 26.64 4.53
N GLY A 423 -41.20 27.97 4.49
CA GLY A 423 -42.25 28.64 5.26
C GLY A 423 -42.22 28.38 6.78
N GLY A 424 -41.03 28.23 7.37
CA GLY A 424 -40.86 27.91 8.80
C GLY A 424 -40.89 26.41 9.13
N SER A 425 -41.17 25.55 8.14
CA SER A 425 -41.01 24.09 8.24
C SER A 425 -39.69 23.63 7.61
N TYR A 426 -39.29 22.40 7.93
CA TYR A 426 -38.05 21.78 7.48
C TYR A 426 -38.37 20.59 6.58
N ARG A 427 -37.83 20.60 5.35
CA ARG A 427 -37.89 19.45 4.46
C ARG A 427 -36.79 18.48 4.84
N VAL A 428 -37.16 17.22 5.10
CA VAL A 428 -36.23 16.12 5.32
C VAL A 428 -36.30 15.13 4.15
N ASN A 429 -35.17 14.52 3.82
CA ASN A 429 -35.02 13.64 2.66
C ASN A 429 -35.50 12.18 2.88
N ILE A 430 -36.15 11.90 4.02
CA ILE A 430 -36.78 10.60 4.31
C ILE A 430 -38.30 10.75 4.39
N GLY A 431 -39.01 9.87 3.69
CA GLY A 431 -40.47 9.93 3.51
C GLY A 431 -41.16 8.58 3.73
N LYS A 432 -42.30 8.35 3.05
CA LYS A 432 -43.15 7.16 3.24
C LYS A 432 -42.41 5.81 3.13
N PRO A 433 -41.45 5.61 2.21
CA PRO A 433 -40.68 4.35 2.13
C PRO A 433 -39.92 4.01 3.43
N TYR A 434 -39.57 5.02 4.23
CA TYR A 434 -38.87 4.90 5.51
C TYR A 434 -39.85 4.83 6.70
N ARG A 435 -41.12 4.53 6.43
CA ARG A 435 -42.22 4.55 7.41
C ARG A 435 -42.35 5.89 8.14
N ILE A 436 -42.12 6.98 7.41
CA ILE A 436 -42.38 8.33 7.88
C ILE A 436 -43.83 8.70 7.54
N SER A 437 -44.56 9.19 8.53
CA SER A 437 -45.95 9.60 8.42
C SER A 437 -46.22 10.84 9.28
N ARG A 438 -47.39 11.47 9.13
CA ARG A 438 -47.79 12.59 9.98
C ARG A 438 -47.76 12.16 11.46
N GLY A 439 -47.07 12.95 12.29
CA GLY A 439 -46.87 12.67 13.71
C GLY A 439 -45.58 11.92 14.03
N THR A 440 -44.86 11.39 13.03
CA THR A 440 -43.53 10.78 13.25
C THR A 440 -42.58 11.81 13.85
N GLU A 441 -41.89 11.42 14.93
CA GLU A 441 -40.85 12.24 15.54
C GLU A 441 -39.47 11.89 14.96
N LEU A 442 -38.69 12.92 14.67
CA LEU A 442 -37.31 12.82 14.21
C LEU A 442 -36.39 13.51 15.22
N ILE A 443 -35.38 12.80 15.70
CA ILE A 443 -34.36 13.32 16.59
C ILE A 443 -33.35 14.10 15.76
N LEU A 444 -33.17 15.39 16.05
CA LEU A 444 -32.10 16.21 15.48
C LEU A 444 -30.79 15.92 16.19
N THR A 445 -29.73 15.71 15.42
CA THR A 445 -28.41 15.41 15.95
C THR A 445 -27.34 16.27 15.30
N ALA A 446 -26.41 16.76 16.10
CA ALA A 446 -25.22 17.46 15.63
C ALA A 446 -23.98 16.61 15.85
N ALA A 447 -23.11 16.54 14.85
CA ALA A 447 -21.81 15.90 14.96
C ALA A 447 -20.93 16.61 16.00
N THR A 448 -20.34 15.83 16.91
CA THR A 448 -19.25 16.26 17.78
C THR A 448 -17.95 16.07 17.02
N ARG A 449 -17.10 17.09 16.90
CA ARG A 449 -15.87 17.02 16.11
C ARG A 449 -14.64 17.05 17.01
N GLY A 450 -13.68 16.15 16.76
CA GLY A 450 -12.37 16.12 17.43
C GLY A 450 -11.36 17.09 16.80
N GLU A 451 -10.12 17.09 17.31
CA GLU A 451 -9.04 18.02 16.93
C GLU A 451 -8.71 18.06 15.43
N ALA A 452 -8.99 16.98 14.69
CA ALA A 452 -8.79 16.89 13.23
C ALA A 452 -10.07 17.11 12.41
N GLY A 453 -11.16 17.60 13.01
CA GLY A 453 -12.46 17.77 12.34
C GLY A 453 -13.23 16.46 12.08
N LYS A 454 -12.69 15.31 12.52
CA LYS A 454 -13.36 14.01 12.47
C LYS A 454 -14.55 13.98 13.43
N THR A 455 -15.68 13.44 12.99
CA THR A 455 -16.83 13.22 13.86
C THR A 455 -16.50 12.14 14.89
N THR A 456 -16.56 12.48 16.18
CA THR A 456 -16.32 11.60 17.33
C THR A 456 -17.61 11.04 17.95
N GLY A 457 -18.76 11.59 17.56
CA GLY A 457 -20.08 11.15 18.01
C GLY A 457 -21.16 12.14 17.61
N TYR A 458 -22.39 11.92 18.08
CA TYR A 458 -23.50 12.86 17.88
C TYR A 458 -24.14 13.19 19.21
N ARG A 459 -24.54 14.46 19.35
CA ARG A 459 -25.38 14.92 20.44
C ARG A 459 -26.75 15.26 19.90
N GLU A 460 -27.79 14.90 20.63
CA GLU A 460 -29.14 15.35 20.33
C GLU A 460 -29.25 16.86 20.57
N THR A 461 -29.74 17.59 19.57
CA THR A 461 -29.93 19.05 19.60
C THR A 461 -31.41 19.44 19.63
N GLY A 462 -32.31 18.52 19.29
CA GLY A 462 -33.73 18.72 19.45
C GLY A 462 -34.59 17.68 18.74
N ARG A 463 -35.86 18.01 18.50
CA ARG A 463 -36.82 17.13 17.80
C ARG A 463 -37.61 17.89 16.74
N LEU A 464 -37.87 17.19 15.63
CA LEU A 464 -38.82 17.59 14.60
C LEU A 464 -40.04 16.66 14.62
N LYS A 465 -41.21 17.21 14.35
CA LYS A 465 -42.46 16.47 14.19
C LYS A 465 -43.00 16.60 12.78
N VAL A 466 -43.16 15.46 12.11
CA VAL A 466 -43.61 15.41 10.73
C VAL A 466 -45.06 15.85 10.62
N LYS A 467 -45.34 16.81 9.75
CA LYS A 467 -46.70 17.29 9.46
C LYS A 467 -47.27 16.68 8.20
N ARG A 468 -46.42 16.47 7.18
CA ARG A 468 -46.77 15.87 5.90
C ARG A 468 -45.63 14.97 5.42
N SER A 469 -45.97 13.82 4.84
CA SER A 469 -44.98 12.91 4.26
C SER A 469 -45.34 12.57 2.82
N GLU A 470 -44.31 12.60 1.97
CA GLU A 470 -44.32 12.24 0.55
C GLU A 470 -43.35 11.05 0.36
N ASP A 471 -43.19 10.54 -0.87
CA ASP A 471 -42.25 9.43 -1.12
C ASP A 471 -40.79 9.90 -1.04
N ALA A 472 -40.50 11.06 -1.62
CA ALA A 472 -39.15 11.64 -1.69
C ALA A 472 -38.68 12.34 -0.40
N GLY A 473 -39.56 12.49 0.60
CA GLY A 473 -39.24 13.20 1.83
C GLY A 473 -40.46 13.54 2.69
N ALA A 474 -40.25 14.37 3.70
CA ALA A 474 -41.30 14.83 4.59
C ALA A 474 -41.09 16.30 4.98
N LEU A 475 -42.18 16.97 5.34
CA LEU A 475 -42.17 18.32 5.90
C LEU A 475 -42.44 18.22 7.39
N ALA A 476 -41.54 18.77 8.20
CA ALA A 476 -41.57 18.67 9.66
C ALA A 476 -41.36 20.04 10.32
N GLU A 477 -41.91 20.22 11.52
CA GLU A 477 -41.73 21.43 12.33
C GLU A 477 -40.89 21.11 13.57
N ALA A 478 -40.10 22.07 14.04
CA ALA A 478 -39.37 21.95 15.29
C ALA A 478 -40.32 22.00 16.50
N GLU A 479 -40.14 21.09 17.46
CA GLU A 479 -40.99 21.03 18.67
C GLU A 479 -40.18 21.25 19.96
N ASP A 480 -39.01 20.62 20.07
CA ASP A 480 -38.19 20.67 21.30
C ASP A 480 -36.72 20.87 20.94
N VAL A 481 -36.37 22.08 20.50
CA VAL A 481 -34.98 22.45 20.17
C VAL A 481 -34.31 22.98 21.43
N LYS A 482 -33.14 22.42 21.77
CA LYS A 482 -32.41 22.77 22.99
C LYS A 482 -31.95 24.23 22.94
N LYS A 483 -31.87 24.88 24.11
CA LYS A 483 -31.48 26.28 24.24
C LYS A 483 -30.12 26.54 23.56
N GLY A 484 -30.08 27.51 22.65
CA GLY A 484 -28.88 27.89 21.90
C GLY A 484 -28.65 27.09 20.60
N GLU A 485 -29.48 26.09 20.33
CA GLU A 485 -29.47 25.34 19.07
C GLU A 485 -30.45 25.92 18.06
N GLY A 486 -30.22 25.64 16.79
CA GLY A 486 -31.13 25.95 15.69
C GLY A 486 -31.00 24.89 14.61
N VAL A 487 -32.06 24.69 13.82
CA VAL A 487 -32.09 23.70 12.74
C VAL A 487 -31.51 24.30 11.46
N LYS A 488 -30.54 23.61 10.86
CA LYS A 488 -29.85 24.03 9.65
C LYS A 488 -30.00 23.00 8.54
N VAL A 489 -29.96 23.51 7.31
CA VAL A 489 -29.81 22.68 6.12
C VAL A 489 -28.49 21.91 6.21
N GLY A 490 -28.55 20.58 6.06
CA GLY A 490 -27.46 19.65 6.31
C GLY A 490 -27.49 18.95 7.68
N ASP A 491 -28.38 19.34 8.60
CA ASP A 491 -28.49 18.69 9.91
C ASP A 491 -29.02 17.26 9.77
N ARG A 492 -28.40 16.33 10.52
CA ARG A 492 -28.77 14.91 10.56
C ARG A 492 -29.99 14.71 11.45
N VAL A 493 -30.99 14.01 10.91
CA VAL A 493 -32.19 13.57 11.62
C VAL A 493 -32.25 12.06 11.69
N VAL A 494 -32.74 11.52 12.80
CA VAL A 494 -32.91 10.07 13.00
C VAL A 494 -34.34 9.80 13.43
N ARG A 495 -35.02 8.86 12.79
CA ARG A 495 -36.38 8.46 13.19
C ARG A 495 -36.37 7.98 14.63
N ARG A 496 -37.20 8.60 15.47
CA ARG A 496 -37.42 8.16 16.84
C ARG A 496 -38.22 6.86 16.81
N VAL A 497 -37.72 5.84 17.50
CA VAL A 497 -38.40 4.56 17.68
C VAL A 497 -38.79 4.47 19.13
N TYR A 498 -40.09 4.35 19.41
CA TYR A 498 -40.60 4.19 20.76
C TYR A 498 -40.44 2.74 21.19
N ARG A 499 -39.90 2.53 22.39
CA ARG A 499 -39.82 1.20 22.99
C ARG A 499 -40.70 1.06 24.21
N GLU A 500 -41.14 -0.17 24.47
CA GLU A 500 -41.98 -0.48 25.63
C GLU A 500 -41.28 -0.06 26.93
N GLY A 501 -41.89 0.86 27.68
CA GLY A 501 -41.35 1.40 28.93
C GLY A 501 -40.53 2.70 28.81
N GLU A 502 -40.22 3.19 27.60
CA GLU A 502 -39.43 4.43 27.41
C GLU A 502 -40.25 5.73 27.45
N GLU A 503 -41.59 5.66 27.37
CA GLU A 503 -42.45 6.83 27.21
C GLU A 503 -42.78 7.63 28.49
N GLU A 504 -42.61 7.06 29.69
CA GLU A 504 -43.10 7.70 30.92
C GLU A 504 -42.04 8.52 31.67
N ARG A 505 -42.40 9.74 32.07
CA ARG A 505 -41.64 10.55 33.03
C ARG A 505 -41.52 9.79 34.35
N GLY A 506 -40.35 9.19 34.60
CA GLY A 506 -40.06 8.39 35.79
C GLY A 506 -39.57 6.99 35.42
N ARG A 507 -38.41 6.92 34.73
CA ARG A 507 -37.78 5.69 34.20
C ARG A 507 -37.56 4.64 35.28
N SER A 508 -38.53 3.76 35.45
CA SER A 508 -38.33 2.54 36.23
C SER A 508 -37.59 1.53 35.36
N HIS A 509 -36.67 0.80 35.97
CA HIS A 509 -35.86 -0.21 35.29
C HIS A 509 -35.68 -1.43 36.19
N VAL A 510 -35.33 -2.56 35.58
CA VAL A 510 -34.78 -3.73 36.25
C VAL A 510 -33.33 -3.91 35.82
N ARG A 511 -32.47 -4.32 36.74
CA ARG A 511 -31.07 -4.67 36.44
C ARG A 511 -30.98 -6.17 36.24
N LEU A 512 -30.82 -6.58 34.99
CA LEU A 512 -30.60 -7.98 34.64
C LEU A 512 -29.11 -8.29 34.68
N SER A 513 -28.76 -9.44 35.22
CA SER A 513 -27.43 -10.04 35.14
C SER A 513 -27.55 -11.40 34.49
N ALA A 514 -26.87 -11.61 33.36
CA ALA A 514 -26.79 -12.90 32.70
C ALA A 514 -25.40 -13.49 32.90
N LYS A 515 -25.35 -14.78 33.24
CA LYS A 515 -24.13 -15.59 33.29
C LYS A 515 -24.25 -16.76 32.33
N GLY A 516 -23.13 -17.30 31.88
CA GLY A 516 -23.08 -18.48 31.02
C GLY A 516 -21.74 -19.19 31.12
N GLY A 517 -21.75 -20.46 30.76
CA GLY A 517 -20.63 -21.38 30.94
C GLY A 517 -21.14 -22.78 31.31
N LEU A 518 -20.22 -23.68 31.61
CA LEU A 518 -20.53 -25.01 32.14
C LEU A 518 -20.64 -24.90 33.66
N ALA A 519 -21.77 -25.27 34.24
CA ALA A 519 -21.92 -25.25 35.69
C ALA A 519 -20.88 -26.20 36.37
N PRO A 520 -20.26 -25.80 37.49
CA PRO A 520 -20.51 -24.58 38.27
C PRO A 520 -19.78 -23.31 37.77
N ASP A 521 -18.88 -23.44 36.80
CA ASP A 521 -17.99 -22.39 36.28
C ASP A 521 -18.70 -21.48 35.25
N VAL A 522 -19.58 -20.60 35.76
CA VAL A 522 -20.30 -19.61 34.94
C VAL A 522 -19.71 -18.22 35.10
N ALA A 523 -19.51 -17.52 33.97
CA ALA A 523 -18.96 -16.18 33.91
C ALA A 523 -20.02 -15.17 33.45
N PRO A 524 -19.84 -13.85 33.69
CA PRO A 524 -20.71 -12.83 33.12
C PRO A 524 -20.84 -12.96 31.61
N LEU A 525 -22.07 -12.96 31.12
CA LEU A 525 -22.39 -13.29 29.74
C LEU A 525 -22.79 -12.04 28.95
N PRO A 526 -21.88 -11.47 28.12
CA PRO A 526 -22.19 -10.29 27.32
C PRO A 526 -23.16 -10.60 26.18
N ARG A 527 -23.77 -9.57 25.59
CA ARG A 527 -24.56 -9.63 24.35
C ARG A 527 -25.73 -10.62 24.39
N VAL A 528 -26.25 -10.90 25.59
CA VAL A 528 -27.54 -11.56 25.74
C VAL A 528 -28.61 -10.54 25.40
N ASN A 529 -29.36 -10.80 24.33
CA ASN A 529 -30.45 -9.94 23.92
C ASN A 529 -31.63 -10.16 24.86
N VAL A 530 -32.19 -9.05 25.34
CA VAL A 530 -33.33 -9.01 26.24
C VAL A 530 -34.54 -8.59 25.44
N TYR A 531 -35.59 -9.41 25.49
CA TYR A 531 -36.88 -9.07 24.91
C TYR A 531 -37.96 -9.05 25.99
N LEU A 532 -38.79 -8.03 25.95
CA LEU A 532 -40.04 -7.96 26.71
C LEU A 532 -41.19 -8.01 25.71
N ASN A 533 -42.09 -8.99 25.84
CA ASN A 533 -43.22 -9.18 24.91
C ASN A 533 -42.78 -9.25 23.43
N ASN A 534 -41.67 -9.95 23.15
CA ASN A 534 -41.00 -10.05 21.84
C ASN A 534 -40.39 -8.74 21.30
N GLU A 535 -40.36 -7.66 22.09
CA GLU A 535 -39.68 -6.43 21.74
C GLU A 535 -38.28 -6.37 22.34
N TRP A 536 -37.29 -6.11 21.50
CA TRP A 536 -35.91 -5.94 21.95
C TRP A 536 -35.72 -4.63 22.71
N VAL A 537 -35.39 -4.74 23.98
CA VAL A 537 -35.22 -3.59 24.90
C VAL A 537 -33.76 -3.33 25.26
N GLY A 538 -32.85 -4.23 24.91
CA GLY A 538 -31.42 -4.05 25.11
C GLY A 538 -30.64 -5.34 25.08
N SER A 539 -29.33 -5.24 25.33
CA SER A 539 -28.44 -6.40 25.42
C SER A 539 -27.49 -6.22 26.60
N THR A 540 -27.03 -7.32 27.19
CA THR A 540 -26.03 -7.24 28.26
C THR A 540 -24.70 -6.68 27.78
N GLY A 541 -24.06 -5.85 28.59
CA GLY A 541 -22.72 -5.31 28.36
C GLY A 541 -21.62 -6.36 28.62
N ASN A 542 -20.36 -5.93 28.53
CA ASN A 542 -19.20 -6.80 28.77
C ASN A 542 -19.16 -7.39 30.18
N ASP A 543 -19.83 -6.74 31.15
CA ASP A 543 -19.97 -7.20 32.53
C ASP A 543 -21.17 -8.13 32.75
N GLY A 544 -21.83 -8.57 31.67
CA GLY A 544 -22.99 -9.45 31.71
C GLY A 544 -24.27 -8.78 32.18
N LYS A 545 -24.33 -7.45 32.30
CA LYS A 545 -25.49 -6.74 32.87
C LYS A 545 -26.20 -5.86 31.85
N ALA A 546 -27.50 -5.65 32.06
CA ALA A 546 -28.33 -4.71 31.31
C ALA A 546 -29.29 -3.97 32.25
N GLU A 547 -29.45 -2.66 32.04
CA GLU A 547 -30.56 -1.90 32.60
C GLU A 547 -31.72 -1.92 31.61
N VAL A 548 -32.82 -2.54 32.02
CA VAL A 548 -33.96 -2.80 31.14
C VAL A 548 -35.13 -1.92 31.59
N PRO A 549 -35.56 -0.96 30.75
CA PRO A 549 -36.70 -0.11 31.08
C PRO A 549 -38.00 -0.91 31.08
N LEU A 550 -38.86 -0.67 32.08
CA LEU A 550 -40.19 -1.29 32.18
C LEU A 550 -41.11 -0.52 33.13
N ARG A 551 -42.41 -0.81 33.10
CA ARG A 551 -43.40 -0.29 34.05
C ARG A 551 -43.53 -1.21 35.26
N LEU A 552 -43.47 -0.63 36.45
CA LEU A 552 -43.66 -1.38 37.70
C LEU A 552 -45.08 -1.95 37.79
N GLY A 553 -45.23 -3.10 38.45
CA GLY A 553 -46.53 -3.76 38.66
C GLY A 553 -47.11 -4.43 37.40
N LYS A 554 -46.56 -4.19 36.20
CA LYS A 554 -46.96 -4.88 34.96
C LYS A 554 -46.21 -6.21 34.81
N SER A 555 -46.89 -7.22 34.30
CA SER A 555 -46.27 -8.50 33.92
C SER A 555 -45.77 -8.45 32.47
N TYR A 556 -44.59 -9.01 32.23
CA TYR A 556 -43.95 -9.09 30.93
C TYR A 556 -43.53 -10.53 30.62
N ALA A 557 -43.64 -10.94 29.35
CA ALA A 557 -42.97 -12.14 28.86
C ALA A 557 -41.50 -11.77 28.58
N LEU A 558 -40.57 -12.31 29.39
CA LEU A 558 -39.14 -12.14 29.24
C LEU A 558 -38.58 -13.26 28.38
N LEU A 559 -37.86 -12.89 27.32
CA LEU A 559 -36.98 -13.80 26.58
C LEU A 559 -35.55 -13.27 26.69
N LEU A 560 -34.63 -14.11 27.18
CA LEU A 560 -33.20 -13.90 27.07
C LEU A 560 -32.65 -14.83 26.01
N TYR A 561 -32.01 -14.26 25.00
CA TYR A 561 -31.54 -15.01 23.85
C TYR A 561 -30.09 -14.65 23.52
N ARG A 562 -29.25 -15.69 23.40
CA ARG A 562 -27.89 -15.58 22.87
C ARG A 562 -27.61 -16.85 22.06
N HIS A 563 -27.11 -16.66 20.85
CA HIS A 563 -26.69 -17.80 20.02
C HIS A 563 -25.57 -18.59 20.71
N GLY A 564 -25.64 -19.93 20.64
CA GLY A 564 -24.77 -20.83 21.37
C GLY A 564 -25.21 -21.09 22.82
N TYR A 565 -26.35 -20.54 23.25
CA TYR A 565 -26.89 -20.71 24.60
C TYR A 565 -28.38 -21.07 24.56
N GLN A 566 -28.81 -21.86 25.54
CA GLN A 566 -30.22 -22.15 25.75
C GLN A 566 -30.94 -20.86 26.17
N ALA A 567 -32.03 -20.53 25.47
CA ALA A 567 -32.82 -19.35 25.77
C ALA A 567 -33.57 -19.50 27.11
N VAL A 568 -33.71 -18.39 27.84
CA VAL A 568 -34.57 -18.30 29.02
C VAL A 568 -35.88 -17.67 28.61
N ASN A 569 -37.00 -18.32 28.91
CA ASN A 569 -38.34 -17.83 28.63
C ASN A 569 -39.18 -17.87 29.92
N GLU A 570 -39.42 -16.71 30.50
CA GLU A 570 -40.10 -16.57 31.79
C GLU A 570 -41.10 -15.42 31.79
N LYS A 571 -41.99 -15.40 32.78
CA LYS A 571 -42.85 -14.24 33.05
C LYS A 571 -42.26 -13.46 34.20
N ILE A 572 -41.95 -12.18 33.99
CA ILE A 572 -41.43 -11.30 35.04
C ILE A 572 -42.44 -10.23 35.43
N LYS A 573 -42.45 -9.88 36.72
CA LYS A 573 -43.14 -8.73 37.29
C LYS A 573 -42.18 -8.05 38.24
N VAL A 574 -42.05 -6.72 38.13
CA VAL A 574 -41.12 -5.93 38.92
C VAL A 574 -41.93 -4.89 39.68
N GLU A 575 -41.83 -4.90 41.00
CA GLU A 575 -42.59 -3.99 41.87
C GLU A 575 -41.76 -2.79 42.34
N LYS A 576 -40.42 -2.92 42.32
CA LYS A 576 -39.49 -1.90 42.80
C LYS A 576 -38.47 -1.52 41.73
N ASN A 577 -38.26 -0.21 41.58
CA ASN A 577 -37.28 0.33 40.64
C ASN A 577 -35.85 -0.10 41.01
N GLY A 578 -35.07 -0.53 40.02
CA GLY A 578 -33.69 -0.99 40.19
C GLY A 578 -33.55 -2.40 40.76
N ASP A 579 -34.64 -3.17 40.84
CA ASP A 579 -34.62 -4.58 41.24
C ASP A 579 -33.59 -5.37 40.43
N ARG A 580 -32.90 -6.30 41.10
CA ARG A 580 -31.90 -7.16 40.48
C ARG A 580 -32.51 -8.52 40.17
N ARG A 581 -32.22 -9.05 38.98
CA ARG A 581 -32.56 -10.41 38.57
C ARG A 581 -31.34 -11.05 37.91
N GLU A 582 -30.97 -12.24 38.38
CA GLU A 582 -29.85 -13.00 37.85
C GLU A 582 -30.36 -14.21 37.08
N PHE A 583 -29.78 -14.46 35.91
CA PHE A 583 -30.10 -15.58 35.03
C PHE A 583 -28.83 -16.30 34.62
N VAL A 584 -28.88 -17.62 34.59
CA VAL A 584 -27.80 -18.48 34.11
C VAL A 584 -28.28 -19.16 32.83
N LEU A 585 -27.62 -18.84 31.71
CA LEU A 585 -27.90 -19.47 30.42
C LEU A 585 -26.92 -20.63 30.22
N ALA A 586 -27.46 -21.84 30.07
CA ALA A 586 -26.66 -23.02 29.76
C ALA A 586 -26.07 -22.89 28.35
N VAL A 587 -24.78 -23.17 28.21
CA VAL A 587 -24.12 -23.20 26.90
C VAL A 587 -24.55 -24.44 26.13
N ASN A 588 -24.90 -24.26 24.85
CA ASN A 588 -25.11 -25.37 23.93
C ASN A 588 -23.75 -25.70 23.30
N ASN A 589 -23.19 -26.88 23.58
CA ASN A 589 -21.91 -27.31 23.04
C ASN A 589 -22.05 -28.54 22.13
N ALA A 590 -21.26 -28.56 21.06
CA ALA A 590 -20.91 -29.75 20.31
C ALA A 590 -19.60 -30.34 20.85
N SER A 591 -19.46 -31.67 20.79
CA SER A 591 -18.19 -32.35 20.98
C SER A 591 -17.41 -32.34 19.66
N PHE A 592 -16.36 -31.52 19.56
CA PHE A 592 -15.52 -31.44 18.38
C PHE A 592 -14.39 -32.48 18.42
N ARG A 593 -14.44 -33.44 17.48
CA ARG A 593 -13.39 -34.44 17.26
C ARG A 593 -12.66 -34.12 15.99
N VAL A 594 -11.32 -34.12 16.03
CA VAL A 594 -10.52 -33.72 14.87
C VAL A 594 -9.18 -34.45 14.85
N ASP A 595 -8.81 -34.92 13.67
CA ASP A 595 -7.48 -35.44 13.36
C ASP A 595 -6.93 -34.76 12.10
N SER A 596 -5.61 -34.82 11.91
CA SER A 596 -4.94 -34.23 10.76
C SER A 596 -3.82 -35.10 10.20
N ASP A 597 -3.47 -34.83 8.95
CA ASP A 597 -2.33 -35.43 8.25
C ASP A 597 -1.41 -34.34 7.69
N PRO A 598 -0.18 -34.15 8.23
CA PRO A 598 0.40 -34.89 9.35
C PRO A 598 -0.32 -34.59 10.67
N SER A 599 -0.12 -35.48 11.64
CA SER A 599 -0.67 -35.34 12.99
C SER A 599 0.08 -34.27 13.81
N SER A 600 -0.36 -34.04 15.05
CA SER A 600 0.20 -33.03 15.97
C SER A 600 0.03 -31.57 15.53
N ALA A 601 -0.93 -31.30 14.65
CA ALA A 601 -1.29 -29.94 14.28
C ALA A 601 -1.95 -29.21 15.46
N ALA A 602 -1.53 -27.99 15.75
CA ALA A 602 -2.20 -27.12 16.69
C ALA A 602 -3.58 -26.75 16.15
N VAL A 603 -4.62 -26.95 16.97
CA VAL A 603 -6.02 -26.68 16.66
C VAL A 603 -6.45 -25.41 17.38
N PHE A 604 -6.99 -24.46 16.63
CA PHE A 604 -7.54 -23.20 17.13
C PHE A 604 -9.01 -23.09 16.73
N VAL A 605 -9.83 -22.54 17.62
CA VAL A 605 -11.24 -22.21 17.37
C VAL A 605 -11.44 -20.74 17.71
N ASP A 606 -11.85 -19.93 16.75
CA ASP A 606 -11.98 -18.46 16.84
C ASP A 606 -10.69 -17.74 17.32
N GLY A 607 -9.53 -18.37 17.08
CA GLY A 607 -8.22 -17.88 17.49
C GLY A 607 -7.73 -18.42 18.83
N ASP A 608 -8.61 -19.01 19.64
CA ASP A 608 -8.24 -19.64 20.91
C ASP A 608 -7.73 -21.06 20.68
N GLN A 609 -6.61 -21.41 21.30
CA GLN A 609 -6.00 -22.72 21.12
C GLN A 609 -6.81 -23.80 21.87
N LEU A 610 -7.42 -24.70 21.12
CA LEU A 610 -8.22 -25.81 21.65
C LEU A 610 -7.34 -27.01 22.05
N GLY A 611 -6.26 -27.27 21.30
CA GLY A 611 -5.38 -28.42 21.56
C GLY A 611 -4.45 -28.75 20.39
N LYS A 612 -4.09 -30.04 20.26
CA LYS A 612 -3.36 -30.59 19.12
C LYS A 612 -4.04 -31.86 18.62
N THR A 613 -3.98 -32.14 17.32
CA THR A 613 -4.50 -33.39 16.74
C THR A 613 -3.63 -34.59 17.14
N PRO A 614 -4.22 -35.79 17.33
CA PRO A 614 -5.64 -36.08 17.25
C PRO A 614 -6.40 -35.72 18.54
N ILE A 615 -7.63 -35.20 18.41
CA ILE A 615 -8.58 -34.97 19.49
C ILE A 615 -9.73 -35.99 19.31
N LEU A 616 -9.53 -37.23 19.77
CA LEU A 616 -10.47 -38.34 19.52
C LEU A 616 -11.65 -38.37 20.49
N GLU A 617 -11.42 -38.07 21.76
CA GLU A 617 -12.48 -38.04 22.79
C GLU A 617 -13.46 -36.87 22.57
N GLY A 618 -12.98 -35.85 21.85
CA GLY A 618 -13.70 -34.63 21.55
C GLY A 618 -13.50 -33.54 22.61
N LYS A 619 -13.60 -32.28 22.20
CA LYS A 619 -13.61 -31.13 23.13
C LYS A 619 -14.85 -30.28 22.92
N PRO A 620 -15.41 -29.66 23.99
CA PRO A 620 -16.59 -28.83 23.85
C PRO A 620 -16.28 -27.58 23.02
N VAL A 621 -17.08 -27.35 21.99
CA VAL A 621 -17.11 -26.11 21.20
C VAL A 621 -18.57 -25.62 21.20
N GLY A 622 -18.79 -24.32 21.35
CA GLY A 622 -20.14 -23.76 21.31
C GLY A 622 -20.88 -24.12 20.01
N LEU A 623 -22.20 -24.18 20.05
CA LEU A 623 -22.98 -24.27 18.82
C LEU A 623 -22.87 -22.96 18.04
N GLY A 624 -22.84 -23.09 16.71
CA GLY A 624 -22.75 -21.96 15.79
C GLY A 624 -21.61 -22.05 14.79
N PHE A 625 -21.42 -20.97 14.06
CA PHE A 625 -20.30 -20.84 13.12
C PHE A 625 -19.03 -20.41 13.85
N HIS A 626 -18.00 -21.25 13.77
CA HIS A 626 -16.71 -21.02 14.37
C HIS A 626 -15.60 -21.14 13.33
N THR A 627 -14.61 -20.25 13.36
CA THR A 627 -13.42 -20.38 12.52
C THR A 627 -12.49 -21.41 13.15
N VAL A 628 -12.30 -22.55 12.48
CA VAL A 628 -11.37 -23.59 12.91
C VAL A 628 -10.10 -23.48 12.08
N LYS A 629 -8.95 -23.38 12.77
CA LYS A 629 -7.62 -23.33 12.14
C LYS A 629 -6.75 -24.47 12.64
N LEU A 630 -6.09 -25.17 11.72
CA LEU A 630 -5.09 -26.18 12.00
C LEU A 630 -3.74 -25.74 11.42
N ALA A 631 -2.69 -25.81 12.22
CA ALA A 631 -1.33 -25.43 11.83
C ALA A 631 -0.30 -26.45 12.35
N VAL A 632 0.65 -26.86 11.51
CA VAL A 632 1.70 -27.82 11.88
C VAL A 632 3.05 -27.42 11.31
N GLY A 633 3.98 -27.04 12.19
CA GLY A 633 5.30 -26.56 11.79
C GLY A 633 5.25 -25.35 10.83
N GLU A 634 6.38 -25.06 10.19
CA GLU A 634 6.48 -23.92 9.26
C GLU A 634 6.40 -24.34 7.78
N ASP A 635 6.40 -25.65 7.53
CA ASP A 635 6.57 -26.27 6.22
C ASP A 635 5.24 -26.73 5.61
N TYR A 636 4.17 -26.66 6.38
CA TYR A 636 2.81 -26.96 5.95
C TYR A 636 1.99 -25.69 5.91
N ARG A 637 1.00 -25.68 5.01
CA ARG A 637 0.01 -24.63 4.98
C ARG A 637 -0.97 -24.79 6.12
N ASP A 638 -1.30 -23.68 6.74
CA ASP A 638 -2.42 -23.61 7.65
C ASP A 638 -3.70 -23.99 6.90
N TRP A 639 -4.49 -24.88 7.49
CA TRP A 639 -5.87 -25.09 7.09
C TRP A 639 -6.77 -24.20 7.94
N GLU A 640 -7.71 -23.53 7.31
CA GLU A 640 -8.65 -22.63 7.99
C GLU A 640 -10.00 -22.69 7.29
N GLU A 641 -11.05 -23.04 8.04
CA GLU A 641 -12.42 -23.11 7.56
C GLU A 641 -13.39 -22.60 8.63
N VAL A 642 -14.50 -21.99 8.21
CA VAL A 642 -15.60 -21.68 9.12
C VAL A 642 -16.54 -22.88 9.18
N VAL A 643 -16.52 -23.59 10.31
CA VAL A 643 -17.31 -24.80 10.57
C VAL A 643 -18.58 -24.42 11.32
N GLU A 644 -19.72 -24.98 10.94
CA GLU A 644 -20.96 -24.90 11.72
C GLU A 644 -21.03 -26.06 12.70
N PHE A 645 -21.08 -25.75 13.99
CA PHE A 645 -21.34 -26.68 15.07
C PHE A 645 -22.84 -26.67 15.38
N ASP A 646 -23.59 -27.55 14.75
CA ASP A 646 -25.05 -27.62 14.82
C ASP A 646 -25.58 -28.94 15.39
N LYS A 647 -24.67 -29.87 15.69
CA LYS A 647 -24.95 -31.23 16.17
C LYS A 647 -24.27 -31.49 17.51
N LYS A 648 -24.65 -32.60 18.15
CA LYS A 648 -24.01 -33.04 19.40
C LYS A 648 -22.52 -33.39 19.23
N VAL A 649 -22.15 -33.87 18.05
CA VAL A 649 -20.77 -34.24 17.71
C VAL A 649 -20.46 -33.71 16.32
N GLU A 650 -19.37 -32.97 16.20
CA GLU A 650 -18.77 -32.61 14.91
C GLU A 650 -17.50 -33.44 14.77
N ASP A 651 -17.50 -34.37 13.81
CA ASP A 651 -16.43 -35.37 13.65
C ASP A 651 -15.64 -35.15 12.35
N ARG A 652 -14.36 -34.80 12.52
CA ARG A 652 -13.34 -34.63 11.48
C ARG A 652 -12.19 -35.61 11.70
N THR A 653 -12.52 -36.84 12.10
CA THR A 653 -11.56 -37.94 12.25
C THR A 653 -11.79 -39.02 11.18
N GLY A 654 -10.94 -40.06 11.15
CA GLY A 654 -11.03 -41.14 10.17
C GLY A 654 -10.96 -40.63 8.73
N ASP A 655 -11.92 -41.03 7.89
CA ASP A 655 -12.00 -40.61 6.50
C ASP A 655 -12.25 -39.09 6.31
N ARG A 656 -12.65 -38.39 7.39
CA ARG A 656 -12.91 -36.94 7.40
C ARG A 656 -11.76 -36.13 8.00
N LYS A 657 -10.61 -36.75 8.26
CA LYS A 657 -9.41 -36.07 8.80
C LYS A 657 -8.93 -34.96 7.85
N ILE A 658 -8.36 -33.91 8.43
CA ILE A 658 -7.92 -32.74 7.67
C ILE A 658 -6.50 -32.98 7.13
N ALA A 659 -6.36 -33.00 5.80
CA ALA A 659 -5.04 -33.06 5.17
C ALA A 659 -4.41 -31.66 5.09
N LEU A 660 -3.24 -31.49 5.69
CA LEU A 660 -2.42 -30.29 5.61
C LEU A 660 -1.39 -30.50 4.51
N HIS A 661 -1.39 -29.61 3.52
CA HIS A 661 -0.48 -29.70 2.39
C HIS A 661 0.85 -29.01 2.72
N LYS A 662 1.96 -29.66 2.38
CA LYS A 662 3.28 -29.03 2.43
C LYS A 662 3.31 -27.82 1.52
N ASP A 663 3.91 -26.73 2.00
CA ASP A 663 4.10 -25.52 1.23
C ASP A 663 5.44 -25.56 0.49
N TYR A 664 5.48 -26.31 -0.61
CA TYR A 664 6.67 -26.48 -1.43
C TYR A 664 7.24 -25.16 -1.97
N LEU A 665 6.38 -24.15 -2.20
CA LEU A 665 6.85 -22.83 -2.61
C LEU A 665 7.65 -22.14 -1.51
N LYS A 666 7.10 -22.10 -0.29
CA LYS A 666 7.76 -21.51 0.88
C LYS A 666 9.04 -22.27 1.25
N LEU A 667 9.02 -23.59 1.12
CA LEU A 667 10.19 -24.43 1.34
C LEU A 667 11.31 -24.13 0.35
N GLY A 668 11.00 -24.14 -0.95
CA GLY A 668 11.98 -23.89 -2.00
C GLY A 668 12.56 -22.47 -1.94
N GLU A 669 11.72 -21.47 -1.64
CA GLU A 669 12.16 -20.08 -1.49
C GLU A 669 13.10 -19.93 -0.29
N ARG A 670 12.77 -20.53 0.85
CA ARG A 670 13.62 -20.51 2.05
C ARG A 670 14.97 -21.18 1.81
N ALA A 671 15.00 -22.28 1.06
CA ALA A 671 16.23 -22.97 0.70
C ALA A 671 17.08 -22.11 -0.26
N ALA A 672 16.47 -21.52 -1.30
CA ALA A 672 17.15 -20.64 -2.24
C ALA A 672 17.75 -19.40 -1.54
N GLN A 673 17.00 -18.76 -0.63
CA GLN A 673 17.50 -17.62 0.15
C GLN A 673 18.70 -17.96 1.05
N LYS A 674 18.82 -19.22 1.47
CA LYS A 674 19.97 -19.73 2.24
C LYS A 674 21.14 -20.16 1.36
N GLY A 675 21.02 -20.05 0.03
CA GLY A 675 21.99 -20.57 -0.93
C GLY A 675 21.95 -22.10 -1.08
N ASP A 676 20.99 -22.79 -0.48
CA ASP A 676 20.79 -24.24 -0.65
C ASP A 676 19.98 -24.51 -1.92
N ILE A 677 20.67 -24.40 -3.06
CA ILE A 677 20.06 -24.60 -4.38
C ILE A 677 19.54 -26.03 -4.55
N ASN A 678 20.23 -27.03 -3.98
CA ASN A 678 19.80 -28.43 -4.08
C ASN A 678 18.52 -28.68 -3.26
N GLY A 679 18.43 -28.11 -2.05
CA GLY A 679 17.22 -28.14 -1.25
C GLY A 679 16.05 -27.44 -1.93
N ALA A 680 16.30 -26.31 -2.63
CA ALA A 680 15.28 -25.61 -3.39
C ALA A 680 14.76 -26.43 -4.58
N ILE A 681 15.67 -27.06 -5.34
CA ILE A 681 15.34 -27.98 -6.44
C ILE A 681 14.47 -29.13 -5.93
N GLN A 682 14.88 -29.76 -4.82
CA GLN A 682 14.12 -30.87 -4.22
C GLN A 682 12.71 -30.43 -3.78
N ALA A 683 12.61 -29.27 -3.12
CA ALA A 683 11.35 -28.75 -2.63
C ALA A 683 10.37 -28.44 -3.78
N TYR A 684 10.80 -27.68 -4.78
CA TYR A 684 9.94 -27.36 -5.93
C TYR A 684 9.60 -28.60 -6.75
N GLY A 685 10.55 -29.52 -6.99
CA GLY A 685 10.31 -30.75 -7.74
C GLY A 685 9.40 -31.75 -7.04
N SER A 686 9.08 -31.54 -5.76
CA SER A 686 8.15 -32.39 -4.99
C SER A 686 6.67 -32.02 -5.21
N THR A 687 6.35 -31.02 -6.03
CA THR A 687 4.95 -30.66 -6.32
C THR A 687 4.30 -31.63 -7.29
N ASP A 688 3.13 -32.17 -6.93
CA ASP A 688 2.32 -33.02 -7.82
C ASP A 688 1.70 -32.21 -8.97
N PRO A 689 1.57 -32.76 -10.20
CA PRO A 689 0.93 -32.09 -11.36
C PRO A 689 -0.49 -31.55 -11.12
N LYS A 690 -1.25 -32.14 -10.20
CA LYS A 690 -2.60 -31.68 -9.83
C LYS A 690 -2.58 -30.60 -8.75
N HIS A 691 -1.42 -30.32 -8.15
CA HIS A 691 -1.30 -29.30 -7.12
C HIS A 691 -1.53 -27.89 -7.70
N PRO A 692 -2.29 -27.01 -7.04
CA PRO A 692 -2.58 -25.66 -7.56
C PRO A 692 -1.34 -24.82 -7.89
N ASP A 693 -0.21 -25.10 -7.22
CA ASP A 693 1.05 -24.37 -7.41
C ASP A 693 2.06 -25.07 -8.31
N TYR A 694 1.70 -26.20 -8.93
CA TYR A 694 2.60 -26.97 -9.78
C TYR A 694 3.31 -26.08 -10.82
N SER A 695 2.55 -25.25 -11.54
CA SER A 695 3.11 -24.36 -12.56
C SER A 695 4.12 -23.36 -11.99
N GLU A 696 3.84 -22.81 -10.79
CA GLU A 696 4.73 -21.82 -10.15
C GLU A 696 6.00 -22.50 -9.63
N ALA A 697 5.86 -23.65 -8.97
CA ALA A 697 6.99 -24.41 -8.44
C ALA A 697 7.91 -24.89 -9.56
N HIS A 698 7.36 -25.48 -10.63
CA HIS A 698 8.15 -25.95 -11.77
C HIS A 698 8.74 -24.82 -12.60
N HIS A 699 8.09 -23.65 -12.66
CA HIS A 699 8.71 -22.45 -13.27
C HIS A 699 9.96 -22.03 -12.49
N ARG A 700 9.87 -21.94 -11.15
CA ARG A 700 11.03 -21.61 -10.29
C ARG A 700 12.11 -22.69 -10.34
N LEU A 701 11.72 -23.96 -10.38
CA LEU A 701 12.62 -25.08 -10.58
C LEU A 701 13.40 -24.96 -11.90
N ALA A 702 12.72 -24.64 -12.99
CA ALA A 702 13.33 -24.45 -14.30
C ALA A 702 14.33 -23.29 -14.31
N GLN A 703 14.01 -22.19 -13.63
CA GLN A 703 14.93 -21.05 -13.46
C GLN A 703 16.19 -21.44 -12.67
N LEU A 704 16.06 -22.22 -11.59
CA LEU A 704 17.24 -22.71 -10.86
C LEU A 704 18.14 -23.59 -11.73
N TYR A 705 17.56 -24.44 -12.58
CA TYR A 705 18.35 -25.22 -13.52
C TYR A 705 19.06 -24.34 -14.56
N LEU A 706 18.39 -23.31 -15.06
CA LEU A 706 18.93 -22.36 -16.04
C LEU A 706 20.07 -21.51 -15.46
N ASP A 707 19.81 -20.81 -14.37
CA ASP A 707 20.68 -19.74 -13.86
C ASP A 707 21.76 -20.26 -12.90
N GLU A 708 21.43 -21.24 -12.04
CA GLU A 708 22.33 -21.69 -10.97
C GLU A 708 23.10 -22.96 -11.33
N LYS A 709 22.48 -23.87 -12.09
CA LYS A 709 23.10 -25.17 -12.47
C LYS A 709 23.68 -25.17 -13.87
N ASN A 710 23.25 -24.25 -14.75
CA ASN A 710 23.52 -24.32 -16.19
C ASN A 710 23.13 -25.70 -16.79
N ASP A 711 22.12 -26.35 -16.21
CA ASP A 711 21.56 -27.62 -16.70
C ASP A 711 20.39 -27.31 -17.64
N TYR A 712 20.75 -27.01 -18.89
CA TYR A 712 19.78 -26.56 -19.88
C TYR A 712 18.79 -27.66 -20.28
N ASP A 713 19.16 -28.94 -20.21
CA ASP A 713 18.24 -30.05 -20.52
C ASP A 713 17.13 -30.13 -19.46
N ALA A 714 17.51 -30.04 -18.18
CA ALA A 714 16.53 -30.00 -17.08
C ALA A 714 15.67 -28.73 -17.16
N ALA A 715 16.27 -27.55 -17.39
CA ALA A 715 15.53 -26.30 -17.52
C ALA A 715 14.47 -26.35 -18.64
N ILE A 716 14.85 -26.84 -19.83
CA ILE A 716 13.93 -27.00 -20.97
C ILE A 716 12.76 -27.92 -20.58
N ARG A 717 13.05 -29.09 -20.01
CA ARG A 717 12.02 -30.08 -19.63
C ARG A 717 11.01 -29.50 -18.65
N GLU A 718 11.46 -28.75 -17.65
CA GLU A 718 10.57 -28.15 -16.65
C GLU A 718 9.74 -27.00 -17.23
N PHE A 719 10.34 -26.10 -18.01
CA PHE A 719 9.60 -25.04 -18.69
C PHE A 719 8.55 -25.59 -19.67
N GLU A 720 8.88 -26.65 -20.43
CA GLU A 720 7.92 -27.33 -21.31
C GLU A 720 6.77 -27.97 -20.51
N SER A 721 7.07 -28.54 -19.35
CA SER A 721 6.04 -29.09 -18.45
C SER A 721 5.08 -28.01 -17.95
N VAL A 722 5.57 -26.79 -17.68
CA VAL A 722 4.72 -25.65 -17.31
C VAL A 722 3.90 -25.16 -18.49
N LEU A 723 4.50 -25.02 -19.66
CA LEU A 723 3.89 -24.42 -20.85
C LEU A 723 2.99 -25.36 -21.65
N SER A 724 3.07 -26.68 -21.42
CA SER A 724 2.17 -27.67 -22.02
C SER A 724 0.78 -27.74 -21.36
N LEU A 725 0.61 -27.12 -20.18
CA LEU A 725 -0.68 -27.03 -19.52
C LEU A 725 -1.60 -26.06 -20.29
N PRO A 726 -2.84 -26.45 -20.66
CA PRO A 726 -3.72 -25.65 -21.53
C PRO A 726 -3.89 -24.19 -21.08
N GLN A 727 -4.05 -23.96 -19.78
CA GLN A 727 -4.22 -22.62 -19.21
C GLN A 727 -2.98 -21.72 -19.38
N ASN A 728 -1.79 -22.30 -19.43
CA ASN A 728 -0.54 -21.57 -19.59
C ASN A 728 -0.20 -21.40 -21.08
N GLN A 729 -0.42 -22.46 -21.87
CA GLN A 729 -0.22 -22.46 -23.32
C GLN A 729 -1.08 -21.41 -24.02
N GLN A 730 -2.35 -21.30 -23.63
CA GLN A 730 -3.31 -20.34 -24.20
C GLN A 730 -3.20 -18.95 -23.56
N LEU A 731 -2.25 -18.74 -22.63
CA LEU A 731 -2.09 -17.52 -21.84
C LEU A 731 -3.37 -17.08 -21.11
N THR A 732 -4.26 -18.04 -20.79
CA THR A 732 -5.38 -17.82 -19.89
C THR A 732 -4.84 -17.48 -18.49
N SER A 733 -3.78 -18.17 -18.05
CA SER A 733 -2.95 -17.80 -16.91
C SER A 733 -1.81 -16.88 -17.35
N LYS A 734 -2.13 -15.59 -17.51
CA LYS A 734 -1.22 -14.54 -18.03
C LYS A 734 0.11 -14.41 -17.27
N ARG A 735 0.17 -14.85 -16.01
CA ARG A 735 1.36 -14.77 -15.15
C ARG A 735 2.58 -15.55 -15.66
N PHE A 736 2.37 -16.58 -16.49
CA PHE A 736 3.46 -17.39 -17.06
C PHE A 736 3.95 -16.92 -18.43
N ALA A 737 3.57 -15.73 -18.88
CA ALA A 737 4.04 -15.18 -20.16
C ALA A 737 5.57 -15.09 -20.25
N VAL A 738 6.26 -14.82 -19.15
CA VAL A 738 7.74 -14.76 -19.07
C VAL A 738 8.39 -16.14 -19.21
N ALA A 739 7.66 -17.23 -18.94
CA ALA A 739 8.20 -18.59 -19.10
C ALA A 739 8.59 -18.89 -20.55
N PHE A 740 7.92 -18.26 -21.54
CA PHE A 740 8.32 -18.36 -22.95
C PHE A 740 9.67 -17.69 -23.23
N THR A 741 9.97 -16.57 -22.57
CA THR A 741 11.28 -15.92 -22.65
C THR A 741 12.36 -16.83 -22.09
N ASN A 742 12.12 -17.40 -20.90
CA ASN A 742 13.09 -18.25 -20.22
C ASN A 742 13.30 -19.60 -20.94
N LEU A 743 12.23 -20.21 -21.48
CA LEU A 743 12.36 -21.40 -22.31
C LEU A 743 13.16 -21.12 -23.59
N GLY A 744 12.91 -19.96 -24.22
CA GLY A 744 13.67 -19.53 -25.37
C GLY A 744 15.16 -19.33 -25.07
N HIS A 745 15.47 -18.73 -23.93
CA HIS A 745 16.84 -18.58 -23.42
C HIS A 745 17.49 -19.96 -23.15
N ALA A 746 16.80 -20.87 -22.47
CA ALA A 746 17.31 -22.22 -22.21
C ALA A 746 17.62 -22.98 -23.53
N TYR A 747 16.74 -22.87 -24.51
CA TYR A 747 16.96 -23.44 -25.85
C TYR A 747 18.18 -22.83 -26.57
N TYR A 748 18.35 -21.51 -26.46
CA TYR A 748 19.52 -20.82 -27.00
C TYR A 748 20.82 -21.35 -26.37
N GLU A 749 20.90 -21.42 -25.04
CA GLU A 749 22.11 -21.88 -24.35
C GLU A 749 22.43 -23.33 -24.69
N LYS A 750 21.43 -24.22 -24.67
CA LYS A 750 21.60 -25.62 -25.08
C LYS A 750 22.10 -25.71 -26.52
N GLY A 751 21.51 -24.93 -27.44
CA GLY A 751 21.96 -24.84 -28.83
C GLY A 751 23.42 -24.42 -28.94
N ASN A 752 23.83 -23.43 -28.15
CA ASN A 752 25.20 -22.93 -28.11
C ASN A 752 26.20 -24.01 -27.67
N THR A 753 25.84 -24.89 -26.71
CA THR A 753 26.70 -26.03 -26.29
C THR A 753 26.91 -27.09 -27.39
N LEU A 754 26.05 -27.12 -28.41
CA LEU A 754 26.07 -28.14 -29.48
C LEU A 754 26.63 -27.63 -30.81
N ILE A 755 26.91 -26.33 -30.97
CA ILE A 755 27.36 -25.75 -32.25
C ILE A 755 28.56 -26.51 -32.85
N GLU A 756 29.49 -26.95 -32.02
CA GLU A 756 30.71 -27.66 -32.47
C GLU A 756 30.53 -29.17 -32.56
N LYS A 757 29.54 -29.74 -31.85
CA LYS A 757 29.33 -31.19 -31.70
C LYS A 757 28.30 -31.73 -32.68
N ASP A 758 27.19 -31.03 -32.83
CA ASP A 758 26.06 -31.38 -33.68
C ASP A 758 25.37 -30.09 -34.15
N ARG A 759 25.80 -29.61 -35.31
CA ARG A 759 25.27 -28.40 -35.94
C ARG A 759 23.79 -28.50 -36.28
N GLU A 760 23.31 -29.68 -36.63
CA GLU A 760 21.92 -29.86 -37.02
C GLU A 760 21.00 -29.79 -35.78
N ALA A 761 21.42 -30.44 -34.68
CA ALA A 761 20.73 -30.31 -33.40
C ALA A 761 20.77 -28.86 -32.87
N ALA A 762 21.91 -28.18 -32.96
CA ALA A 762 22.04 -26.77 -32.58
C ALA A 762 21.06 -25.89 -33.37
N ALA A 763 20.98 -26.07 -34.69
CA ALA A 763 20.04 -25.33 -35.54
C ALA A 763 18.57 -25.56 -35.15
N ARG A 764 18.18 -26.81 -34.84
CA ARG A 764 16.83 -27.12 -34.34
C ARG A 764 16.53 -26.40 -33.01
N LEU A 765 17.48 -26.36 -32.09
CA LEU A 765 17.31 -25.69 -30.80
C LEU A 765 17.20 -24.17 -30.95
N PHE A 766 18.00 -23.53 -31.82
CA PHE A 766 17.83 -22.10 -32.11
C PHE A 766 16.47 -21.79 -32.75
N ALA A 767 15.97 -22.67 -33.63
CA ALA A 767 14.63 -22.51 -34.18
C ALA A 767 13.54 -22.59 -33.09
N LYS A 768 13.66 -23.51 -32.13
CA LYS A 768 12.77 -23.58 -30.96
C LYS A 768 12.90 -22.36 -30.05
N ALA A 769 14.12 -21.83 -29.86
CA ALA A 769 14.35 -20.60 -29.10
C ALA A 769 13.58 -19.42 -29.74
N ILE A 770 13.76 -19.23 -31.06
CA ILE A 770 13.08 -18.19 -31.84
C ILE A 770 11.56 -18.30 -31.68
N GLN A 771 11.00 -19.50 -31.85
CA GLN A 771 9.56 -19.72 -31.74
C GLN A 771 9.01 -19.24 -30.40
N ASN A 772 9.64 -19.65 -29.28
CA ASN A 772 9.19 -19.28 -27.94
C ASN A 772 9.37 -17.77 -27.67
N LEU A 773 10.50 -17.19 -28.09
CA LEU A 773 10.78 -15.76 -27.91
C LEU A 773 9.86 -14.88 -28.75
N GLN A 774 9.43 -15.33 -29.94
CA GLN A 774 8.40 -14.66 -30.72
C GLN A 774 7.04 -14.69 -30.00
N THR A 775 6.66 -15.82 -29.41
CA THR A 775 5.44 -15.92 -28.60
C THR A 775 5.48 -14.97 -27.41
N ALA A 776 6.62 -14.87 -26.71
CA ALA A 776 6.82 -13.90 -25.63
C ALA A 776 6.71 -12.45 -26.13
N LYS A 777 7.39 -12.10 -27.23
CA LYS A 777 7.34 -10.77 -27.86
C LYS A 777 5.92 -10.33 -28.22
N GLN A 778 5.07 -11.24 -28.71
CA GLN A 778 3.68 -10.94 -29.05
C GLN A 778 2.78 -10.70 -27.82
N ASN A 779 3.24 -11.05 -26.62
CA ASN A 779 2.44 -11.08 -25.40
C ASN A 779 3.04 -10.27 -24.24
N THR A 780 3.91 -9.29 -24.54
CA THR A 780 4.60 -8.44 -23.55
C THR A 780 3.65 -7.71 -22.61
N ARG A 781 2.42 -7.38 -23.03
CA ARG A 781 1.37 -6.78 -22.17
C ARG A 781 1.02 -7.62 -20.92
N PHE A 782 1.40 -8.90 -20.90
CA PHE A 782 1.17 -9.80 -19.77
C PHE A 782 2.40 -9.97 -18.87
N PHE A 783 3.51 -9.29 -19.17
CA PHE A 783 4.70 -9.32 -18.32
C PHE A 783 4.43 -8.64 -16.98
N PRO A 784 4.95 -9.17 -15.86
CA PRO A 784 4.77 -8.58 -14.53
C PRO A 784 5.39 -7.18 -14.47
N SER A 785 4.65 -6.19 -13.94
CA SER A 785 5.10 -4.79 -13.88
C SER A 785 6.41 -4.61 -13.09
N ALA A 786 6.67 -5.44 -12.08
CA ALA A 786 7.88 -5.36 -11.25
C ALA A 786 9.17 -5.72 -12.02
N HIS A 787 9.08 -6.54 -13.07
CA HIS A 787 10.23 -7.04 -13.84
C HIS A 787 10.02 -6.88 -15.36
N TYR A 788 9.13 -5.97 -15.76
CA TYR A 788 8.71 -5.80 -17.15
C TYR A 788 9.89 -5.52 -18.07
N ASP A 789 10.72 -4.53 -17.70
CA ASP A 789 11.84 -4.09 -18.52
C ASP A 789 12.91 -5.17 -18.68
N ALA A 790 13.26 -5.89 -17.61
CA ALA A 790 14.21 -7.00 -17.68
C ALA A 790 13.70 -8.15 -18.57
N ALA A 791 12.41 -8.52 -18.43
CA ALA A 791 11.80 -9.54 -19.28
C ALA A 791 11.73 -9.10 -20.75
N LEU A 792 11.42 -7.83 -21.01
CA LEU A 792 11.42 -7.24 -22.34
C LEU A 792 12.83 -7.29 -22.96
N HIS A 793 13.85 -6.85 -22.23
CA HIS A 793 15.25 -6.93 -22.65
C HIS A 793 15.64 -8.36 -23.02
N ASN A 794 15.46 -9.33 -22.11
CA ASN A 794 15.84 -10.73 -22.35
C ASN A 794 15.14 -11.30 -23.59
N THR A 795 13.86 -10.98 -23.77
CA THR A 795 13.09 -11.45 -24.92
C THR A 795 13.69 -10.99 -26.25
N TYR A 796 13.97 -9.69 -26.40
CA TYR A 796 14.54 -9.17 -27.64
C TYR A 796 16.01 -9.58 -27.83
N PHE A 797 16.79 -9.59 -26.75
CA PHE A 797 18.21 -9.94 -26.78
C PHE A 797 18.44 -11.39 -27.22
N TYR A 798 17.80 -12.35 -26.56
CA TYR A 798 17.93 -13.76 -26.92
C TYR A 798 17.26 -14.09 -28.25
N LEU A 799 16.23 -13.33 -28.69
CA LEU A 799 15.63 -13.52 -30.01
C LEU A 799 16.63 -13.16 -31.11
N ALA A 800 17.30 -12.02 -30.97
CA ALA A 800 18.31 -11.57 -31.90
C ALA A 800 19.53 -12.52 -31.91
N LEU A 801 20.00 -12.94 -30.73
CA LEU A 801 21.07 -13.93 -30.62
C LEU A 801 20.71 -15.28 -31.26
N SER A 802 19.48 -15.75 -31.09
CA SER A 802 19.04 -17.04 -31.65
C SER A 802 18.98 -16.99 -33.18
N TYR A 803 18.45 -15.91 -33.76
CA TYR A 803 18.50 -15.69 -35.21
C TYR A 803 19.94 -15.59 -35.72
N HIS A 804 20.80 -14.84 -35.01
CA HIS A 804 22.21 -14.69 -35.36
C HIS A 804 22.94 -16.04 -35.40
N LYS A 805 22.80 -16.85 -34.34
CA LYS A 805 23.44 -18.16 -34.26
C LYS A 805 22.86 -19.14 -35.29
N LEU A 806 21.55 -19.11 -35.53
CA LEU A 806 20.92 -19.93 -36.57
C LEU A 806 21.48 -19.57 -37.96
N TYR A 807 21.68 -18.28 -38.26
CA TYR A 807 22.33 -17.85 -39.51
C TYR A 807 23.76 -18.41 -39.61
N LEU A 808 24.57 -18.27 -38.56
CA LEU A 808 25.96 -18.75 -38.59
C LEU A 808 26.06 -20.26 -38.86
N VAL A 809 25.10 -21.04 -38.38
CA VAL A 809 25.06 -22.50 -38.57
C VAL A 809 24.49 -22.89 -39.94
N THR A 810 23.49 -22.16 -40.45
CA THR A 810 22.74 -22.56 -41.66
C THR A 810 23.15 -21.83 -42.94
N ARG A 811 23.74 -20.63 -42.82
CA ARG A 811 24.12 -19.73 -43.92
C ARG A 811 22.98 -19.40 -44.89
N LYS A 812 21.74 -19.38 -44.41
CA LYS A 812 20.55 -19.01 -45.21
C LYS A 812 20.31 -17.49 -45.17
N ASP A 813 20.23 -16.85 -46.33
CA ASP A 813 20.05 -15.39 -46.45
C ASP A 813 18.76 -14.87 -45.78
N THR A 814 17.68 -15.65 -45.86
CA THR A 814 16.42 -15.31 -45.18
C THR A 814 16.57 -15.22 -43.67
N ILE A 815 17.47 -16.00 -43.07
CA ILE A 815 17.78 -15.94 -41.63
C ILE A 815 18.70 -14.75 -41.32
N ALA A 816 19.63 -14.40 -42.22
CA ALA A 816 20.47 -13.21 -42.08
C ALA A 816 19.63 -11.92 -42.01
N HIS A 817 18.65 -11.78 -42.90
CA HIS A 817 17.71 -10.65 -42.89
C HIS A 817 16.94 -10.57 -41.57
N ASN A 818 16.39 -11.70 -41.10
CA ASN A 818 15.67 -11.76 -39.83
C ASN A 818 16.55 -11.47 -38.62
N ALA A 819 17.82 -11.90 -38.63
CA ALA A 819 18.79 -11.59 -37.59
C ALA A 819 19.12 -10.10 -37.53
N ASN A 820 19.31 -9.46 -38.69
CA ASN A 820 19.53 -8.02 -38.79
C ASN A 820 18.32 -7.24 -38.25
N LEU A 821 17.11 -7.64 -38.64
CA LEU A 821 15.87 -7.05 -38.14
C LEU A 821 15.73 -7.20 -36.62
N ALA A 822 15.97 -8.40 -36.09
CA ALA A 822 15.85 -8.66 -34.65
C ALA A 822 16.85 -7.85 -33.82
N TRP A 823 18.09 -7.66 -34.30
CA TRP A 823 19.05 -6.78 -33.63
C TRP A 823 18.61 -5.32 -33.66
N ARG A 824 18.11 -4.83 -34.80
CA ARG A 824 17.57 -3.46 -34.89
C ARG A 824 16.45 -3.26 -33.87
N GLU A 825 15.48 -4.17 -33.83
CA GLU A 825 14.38 -4.11 -32.87
C GLU A 825 14.86 -4.16 -31.41
N TYR A 826 15.88 -4.96 -31.10
CA TYR A 826 16.46 -4.97 -29.74
C TYR A 826 16.96 -3.59 -29.31
N PHE A 827 17.61 -2.84 -30.21
CA PHE A 827 18.05 -1.48 -29.90
C PHE A 827 16.89 -0.47 -29.86
N ASP A 828 15.91 -0.59 -30.75
CA ASP A 828 14.74 0.29 -30.80
C ASP A 828 13.87 0.17 -29.54
N PHE A 829 13.75 -1.04 -28.99
CA PHE A 829 12.94 -1.36 -27.82
C PHE A 829 13.76 -1.57 -26.53
N PHE A 830 15.04 -1.17 -26.51
CA PHE A 830 15.86 -1.28 -25.31
C PHE A 830 15.26 -0.43 -24.17
N PRO A 831 14.96 -1.01 -22.99
CA PRO A 831 14.31 -0.26 -21.92
C PRO A 831 15.21 0.83 -21.35
N LYS A 832 14.71 2.08 -21.30
CA LYS A 832 15.46 3.24 -20.78
C LYS A 832 15.87 3.07 -19.31
N SER A 833 15.05 2.39 -18.52
CA SER A 833 15.33 2.10 -17.11
C SER A 833 16.58 1.24 -16.90
N LEU A 834 17.01 0.49 -17.91
CA LEU A 834 18.16 -0.41 -17.85
C LEU A 834 19.46 0.22 -18.37
N GLU A 835 19.43 1.45 -18.91
CA GLU A 835 20.62 2.10 -19.47
C GLU A 835 21.70 2.43 -18.43
N GLY A 836 21.33 2.48 -17.13
CA GLY A 836 22.25 2.70 -16.03
C GLY A 836 22.73 1.43 -15.30
N ASP A 837 22.22 0.26 -15.67
CA ASP A 837 22.57 -1.00 -15.01
C ASP A 837 23.76 -1.66 -15.72
N PRO A 838 24.91 -1.89 -15.02
CA PRO A 838 26.12 -2.41 -15.63
C PRO A 838 25.94 -3.74 -16.41
N ALA A 839 25.08 -4.63 -15.93
CA ALA A 839 24.88 -5.93 -16.57
C ALA A 839 24.20 -5.77 -17.94
N PHE A 840 23.17 -4.92 -18.02
CA PHE A 840 22.43 -4.67 -19.26
C PHE A 840 23.20 -3.77 -20.24
N VAL A 841 24.05 -2.87 -19.73
CA VAL A 841 25.01 -2.10 -20.55
C VAL A 841 25.98 -3.05 -21.24
N GLN A 842 26.55 -4.02 -20.50
CA GLN A 842 27.45 -5.02 -21.08
C GLN A 842 26.75 -5.87 -22.16
N SER A 843 25.51 -6.31 -21.92
CA SER A 843 24.71 -7.03 -22.92
C SER A 843 24.45 -6.17 -24.16
N ARG A 844 24.18 -4.87 -24.01
CA ARG A 844 24.00 -3.92 -25.11
C ARG A 844 25.27 -3.70 -25.92
N GLU A 845 26.44 -3.63 -25.28
CA GLU A 845 27.73 -3.57 -25.98
C GLU A 845 28.03 -4.86 -26.74
N ALA A 846 27.74 -6.03 -26.14
CA ALA A 846 27.88 -7.32 -26.80
C ALA A 846 26.94 -7.43 -28.02
N ALA A 847 25.69 -7.01 -27.87
CA ALA A 847 24.72 -6.92 -28.97
C ALA A 847 25.25 -6.10 -30.15
N GLN A 848 25.92 -4.97 -29.88
CA GLN A 848 26.45 -4.11 -30.93
C GLN A 848 27.57 -4.81 -31.70
N LYS A 849 28.43 -5.56 -31.01
CA LYS A 849 29.47 -6.39 -31.64
C LYS A 849 28.87 -7.50 -32.49
N TYR A 850 27.83 -8.19 -32.01
CA TYR A 850 27.15 -9.22 -32.79
C TYR A 850 26.45 -8.64 -34.02
N TRP A 851 25.73 -7.54 -33.86
CA TRP A 851 25.01 -6.91 -34.97
C TRP A 851 25.98 -6.47 -36.08
N ALA A 852 27.12 -5.88 -35.72
CA ALA A 852 28.15 -5.48 -36.68
C ALA A 852 28.68 -6.64 -37.54
N GLN A 853 28.63 -7.89 -37.08
CA GLN A 853 29.10 -9.04 -37.85
C GLN A 853 28.21 -9.38 -39.06
N ILE A 854 26.94 -8.99 -39.03
CA ILE A 854 25.96 -9.36 -40.06
C ILE A 854 25.28 -8.16 -40.74
N LYS A 855 25.43 -6.96 -40.18
CA LYS A 855 24.82 -5.72 -40.69
C LYS A 855 25.23 -5.39 -42.13
N ASP A 856 26.44 -5.78 -42.52
CA ASP A 856 26.98 -5.55 -43.88
C ASP A 856 26.85 -6.78 -44.79
N GLN A 857 26.22 -7.87 -44.31
CA GLN A 857 26.02 -9.13 -45.03
C GLN A 857 24.56 -9.38 -45.45
N SER A 858 23.65 -8.46 -45.12
CA SER A 858 22.19 -8.60 -45.28
C SER A 858 21.56 -7.57 -46.20
#